data_AF-A0A3B9JES2-F1
#
_entry.id   AF-A0A3B9JES2-F1
#
_cell.length_a   1.000
_cell.length_b   1.000
_cell.length_c   1.000
_cell.angle_alpha   90.00
_cell.angle_beta   90.00
_cell.angle_gamma   90.00
#
_symmetry.space_group_name_H-M   'P 1'
#
loop_
_entity.id
_entity.type
_entity.pdbx_description
1 polymer ?
#
loop_
_entity_poly.entity_id
_entity_poly.type
_entity_poly.pdbx_seq_one_letter_code
_entity_poly.pdbx_strand_id
1 'polypeptide(L)'
;MSLPASYLQASTKTANDLRTIAHSPEIRALSRLSLPEIDAVVDLTAQIVPAGNVPGMILSGLARIPGQYLPAKTMHQHINILFKGVEQILDRAAYGAFFAGPAAVIWGYQNLLNLAGKDPDSSFPEGAWQFYVDYALREDTARHVTETHGFDTSLEQHGLRLSELDRITAWVMAVVSSLHQYDDLLEIEWRERVATKLLRELTALQPDSARYARLYREWEIQRPYRRDAEAARYDYPAYRRLKFEQFLAEPLGDLPEETRAAWRNQLEQTAQADLAAYQRQMSILACLEPGPYGETRTPFHLSQAQVGLVYRGGYYLIPVCAPGTSNLLDAETAREQVAALIASQPGEPANLLPFARIRRAAWPLLLRKLSPALLENLQVLRFAPILLNFDSRPAHLSLTELRQAERGVGSHALTVFQTGSTFVFDQSHIFFDGILGAALAEILTNEALSWAVYLSTLPAARSAVDLAFTTLNLSPAPADLAVCAKQATVTVESGAETDRILLKPCATLRRLFKQRNSQLQLTVNDLLVLYRAIHAAHYRPSADLVSALETFASQGRDQRALADSLRKNLDDSRTANPSMLIPMDASRNSPRERLYPLSLEVPLAELDLLHLHQSVLQALGNYENTSGDRSVVYAEFDQLQRTYLASLAGFGVILNKWKEIAIQGQSASVGAIKMLAHMPVPLQRLLDKVPERFETLNNLLKGREVFSNVGAVIPTSTLTRFVTAKDDNQQKQLAWGILTDSRGVLRVTLRDFRPHVAALHTLGRADLACQVTQDYLDSYADGFNQYIRDLQRITIASRRTHFLRRVSP
;
A
#
# COMPACT_ATOMS: atom_id res chain seq x y z
N MET A 1 13.73 3.13 37.47
CA MET A 1 12.77 2.00 37.53
C MET A 1 12.97 1.18 36.27
N SER A 2 13.27 -0.11 36.44
CA SER A 2 13.79 -1.02 35.43
C SER A 2 12.76 -1.35 34.35
N LEU A 3 13.22 -1.35 33.09
CA LEU A 3 12.46 -1.85 31.94
C LEU A 3 12.02 -3.31 32.17
N PRO A 4 10.88 -3.75 31.62
CA PRO A 4 10.47 -5.16 31.71
C PRO A 4 11.50 -6.07 31.04
N ALA A 5 11.76 -7.25 31.64
CA ALA A 5 12.85 -8.16 31.24
C ALA A 5 12.80 -8.60 29.77
N SER A 6 11.61 -8.69 29.17
CA SER A 6 11.42 -9.05 27.76
C SER A 6 11.98 -8.01 26.78
N TYR A 7 11.93 -6.72 27.13
CA TYR A 7 12.43 -5.64 26.28
C TYR A 7 13.95 -5.50 26.36
N LEU A 8 14.54 -5.72 27.55
CA LEU A 8 15.99 -5.79 27.71
C LEU A 8 16.56 -6.97 26.91
N GLN A 9 15.86 -8.11 26.92
CA GLN A 9 16.21 -9.27 26.11
C GLN A 9 16.13 -9.00 24.61
N ALA A 10 15.11 -8.27 24.11
CA ALA A 10 14.99 -7.96 22.69
C ALA A 10 16.08 -7.00 22.17
N SER A 11 16.43 -5.97 22.95
CA SER A 11 17.54 -5.06 22.64
C SER A 11 18.90 -5.76 22.74
N THR A 12 19.11 -6.58 23.77
CA THR A 12 20.31 -7.41 23.92
C THR A 12 20.43 -8.43 22.79
N LYS A 13 19.32 -9.05 22.37
CA LYS A 13 19.28 -9.98 21.24
C LYS A 13 19.58 -9.29 19.92
N THR A 14 18.99 -8.12 19.66
CA THR A 14 19.26 -7.33 18.45
C THR A 14 20.72 -6.88 18.40
N ALA A 15 21.28 -6.41 19.52
CA ALA A 15 22.70 -6.08 19.63
C ALA A 15 23.59 -7.30 19.41
N ASN A 16 23.26 -8.44 20.02
CA ASN A 16 24.04 -9.67 19.88
C ASN A 16 23.99 -10.23 18.45
N ASP A 17 22.83 -10.18 17.79
CA ASP A 17 22.67 -10.62 16.40
C ASP A 17 23.46 -9.71 15.44
N LEU A 18 23.36 -8.39 15.63
CA LEU A 18 24.13 -7.41 14.87
C LEU A 18 25.65 -7.53 15.11
N ARG A 19 26.08 -7.80 16.35
CA ARG A 19 27.48 -8.11 16.67
C ARG A 19 27.91 -9.40 15.99
N THR A 20 27.08 -10.44 16.00
CA THR A 20 27.39 -11.72 15.33
C THR A 20 27.64 -11.53 13.83
N ILE A 21 26.81 -10.69 13.18
CA ILE A 21 26.96 -10.35 11.76
C ILE A 21 28.21 -9.50 11.55
N ALA A 22 28.40 -8.45 12.34
CA ALA A 22 29.49 -7.49 12.18
C ALA A 22 30.87 -8.05 12.57
N HIS A 23 30.91 -9.07 13.43
CA HIS A 23 32.11 -9.84 13.75
C HIS A 23 32.40 -10.99 12.79
N SER A 24 31.53 -11.24 11.78
CA SER A 24 31.79 -12.28 10.79
C SER A 24 33.13 -12.03 10.07
N PRO A 25 33.94 -13.07 9.82
CA PRO A 25 35.24 -12.94 9.14
C PRO A 25 35.12 -12.26 7.76
N GLU A 26 33.96 -12.43 7.12
CA GLU A 26 33.62 -11.92 5.79
C GLU A 26 33.37 -10.40 5.80
N ILE A 27 32.70 -9.85 6.83
CA ILE A 27 32.54 -8.39 7.01
C ILE A 27 33.84 -7.73 7.45
N ARG A 28 34.64 -8.41 8.29
CA ARG A 28 35.97 -7.93 8.68
C ARG A 28 36.96 -7.86 7.51
N ALA A 29 36.77 -8.68 6.47
CA ALA A 29 37.55 -8.61 5.24
C ALA A 29 37.17 -7.42 4.33
N LEU A 30 36.02 -6.78 4.58
CA LEU A 30 35.45 -5.69 3.78
C LEU A 30 35.47 -4.33 4.49
N SER A 31 35.58 -4.31 5.81
CA SER A 31 35.64 -3.10 6.65
C SER A 31 37.03 -2.90 7.25
N ARG A 32 37.53 -1.65 7.24
CA ARG A 32 38.74 -1.26 7.99
C ARG A 32 38.41 -0.68 9.38
N LEU A 33 37.14 -0.66 9.78
CA LEU A 33 36.74 -0.23 11.12
C LEU A 33 37.28 -1.21 12.16
N SER A 34 37.81 -0.67 13.24
CA SER A 34 38.24 -1.46 14.39
C SER A 34 37.02 -2.11 15.06
N LEU A 35 37.23 -3.25 15.71
CA LEU A 35 36.17 -3.95 16.46
C LEU A 35 35.36 -3.03 17.40
N PRO A 36 35.99 -2.10 18.15
CA PRO A 36 35.27 -1.15 18.97
C PRO A 36 34.39 -0.14 18.20
N GLU A 37 34.76 0.25 16.98
CA GLU A 37 33.96 1.16 16.14
C GLU A 37 32.75 0.43 15.54
N ILE A 38 32.94 -0.82 15.14
CA ILE A 38 31.86 -1.72 14.72
C ILE A 38 30.87 -1.94 15.87
N ASP A 39 31.38 -2.24 17.07
CA ASP A 39 30.57 -2.42 18.27
C ASP A 39 29.84 -1.13 18.67
N ALA A 40 30.48 0.04 18.53
CA ALA A 40 29.84 1.32 18.80
C ALA A 40 28.69 1.64 17.83
N VAL A 41 28.83 1.31 16.54
CA VAL A 41 27.75 1.46 15.55
C VAL A 41 26.63 0.46 15.81
N VAL A 42 26.96 -0.78 16.15
CA VAL A 42 25.99 -1.81 16.52
C VAL A 42 25.22 -1.43 17.79
N ASP A 43 25.91 -0.90 18.80
CA ASP A 43 25.32 -0.46 20.06
C ASP A 43 24.44 0.78 19.87
N LEU A 44 24.87 1.73 19.02
CA LEU A 44 24.06 2.89 18.66
C LEU A 44 22.79 2.48 17.90
N THR A 45 22.92 1.54 16.96
CA THR A 45 21.81 0.99 16.18
C THR A 45 20.84 0.20 17.07
N ALA A 46 21.34 -0.55 18.05
CA ALA A 46 20.53 -1.30 19.01
C ALA A 46 19.85 -0.41 20.07
N GLN A 47 20.41 0.78 20.36
CA GLN A 47 19.85 1.77 21.30
C GLN A 47 18.77 2.66 20.66
N ILE A 48 18.86 2.91 19.35
CA ILE A 48 17.82 3.62 18.56
C ILE A 48 16.60 2.72 18.31
N VAL A 49 16.73 1.40 18.45
CA VAL A 49 15.77 0.39 17.96
C VAL A 49 15.35 -0.66 19.01
N PRO A 50 14.78 -0.36 20.17
CA PRO A 50 13.95 -1.36 20.82
C PRO A 50 12.61 -1.36 20.09
N ALA A 51 12.43 -2.33 19.18
CA ALA A 51 11.14 -2.69 18.60
C ALA A 51 10.09 -2.81 19.73
N GLY A 52 9.04 -1.99 19.66
CA GLY A 52 7.96 -1.94 20.66
C GLY A 52 8.16 -0.97 21.84
N ASN A 53 9.30 -0.30 22.01
CA ASN A 53 9.47 0.72 23.07
C ASN A 53 8.99 2.10 22.63
N VAL A 54 7.67 2.24 22.44
CA VAL A 54 7.02 3.49 22.05
C VAL A 54 7.42 4.67 22.98
N PRO A 55 7.51 4.52 24.32
CA PRO A 55 7.99 5.59 25.19
C PRO A 55 9.46 6.00 24.94
N GLY A 56 10.37 5.04 24.76
CA GLY A 56 11.77 5.31 24.42
C GLY A 56 11.95 5.96 23.04
N MET A 57 11.07 5.64 22.09
CA MET A 57 11.06 6.24 20.76
C MET A 57 10.51 7.67 20.75
N ILE A 58 9.46 7.96 21.53
CA ILE A 58 8.99 9.34 21.76
C ILE A 58 10.14 10.19 22.33
N LEU A 59 10.88 9.65 23.30
CA LEU A 59 12.05 10.31 23.88
C LEU A 59 13.22 10.48 22.90
N SER A 60 13.47 9.49 22.01
CA SER A 60 14.51 9.58 20.97
C SER A 60 14.17 10.60 19.88
N GLY A 61 12.90 10.67 19.45
CA GLY A 61 12.42 11.69 18.52
C GLY A 61 12.55 13.11 19.08
N LEU A 62 12.35 13.28 20.39
CA LEU A 62 12.55 14.56 21.07
C LEU A 62 14.03 15.00 21.15
N ALA A 63 14.98 14.06 21.13
CA ALA A 63 16.41 14.34 21.12
C ALA A 63 16.95 14.79 19.75
N ARG A 64 16.16 14.66 18.67
CA ARG A 64 16.53 14.98 17.28
C ARG A 64 16.03 16.34 16.78
N ILE A 65 15.45 17.16 17.67
CA ILE A 65 15.00 18.53 17.34
C ILE A 65 16.23 19.36 16.91
N PRO A 66 16.17 20.12 15.79
CA PRO A 66 17.36 20.67 15.17
C PRO A 66 18.03 21.74 16.05
N GLY A 67 19.27 21.46 16.41
CA GLY A 67 20.12 22.33 17.21
C GLY A 67 21.29 21.55 17.80
N GLN A 68 22.41 21.54 17.07
CA GLN A 68 23.74 21.05 17.47
C GLN A 68 24.03 19.55 17.24
N TYR A 69 24.85 19.29 16.20
CA TYR A 69 25.59 18.04 16.02
C TYR A 69 26.53 17.82 17.21
N LEU A 70 26.48 16.65 17.84
CA LEU A 70 27.38 16.27 18.93
C LEU A 70 28.05 14.91 18.68
N PRO A 71 29.36 14.76 18.99
CA PRO A 71 30.11 13.51 18.81
C PRO A 71 29.58 12.34 19.65
N ALA A 72 29.76 11.10 19.17
CA ALA A 72 29.21 9.86 19.76
C ALA A 72 29.55 9.63 21.25
N LYS A 73 30.73 10.06 21.72
CA LYS A 73 31.15 9.94 23.13
C LYS A 73 30.38 10.91 24.05
N THR A 74 29.90 12.01 23.49
CA THR A 74 29.12 13.05 24.15
C THR A 74 27.64 12.66 24.19
N MET A 75 27.16 11.85 23.24
CA MET A 75 25.78 11.33 23.21
C MET A 75 25.42 10.45 24.42
N HIS A 76 26.30 9.54 24.85
CA HIS A 76 26.06 8.71 26.06
C HIS A 76 26.02 9.52 27.35
N GLN A 77 26.84 10.57 27.46
CA GLN A 77 26.78 11.52 28.59
C GLN A 77 25.54 12.41 28.49
N HIS A 78 25.15 12.82 27.27
CA HIS A 78 24.00 13.69 27.04
C HIS A 78 22.65 12.99 27.20
N ILE A 79 22.51 11.67 26.97
CA ILE A 79 21.26 10.94 27.23
C ILE A 79 20.95 10.91 28.74
N ASN A 80 21.96 10.66 29.58
CA ASN A 80 21.78 10.71 31.04
C ASN A 80 21.60 12.13 31.58
N ILE A 81 22.16 13.14 30.90
CA ILE A 81 21.95 14.56 31.21
C ILE A 81 20.62 15.06 30.64
N LEU A 82 20.09 14.51 29.55
CA LEU A 82 18.78 14.85 28.95
C LEU A 82 17.65 14.56 29.96
N PHE A 83 17.75 13.48 30.74
CA PHE A 83 16.80 13.18 31.83
C PHE A 83 16.81 14.20 32.98
N LYS A 84 17.88 15.01 33.11
CA LYS A 84 17.95 16.14 34.06
C LYS A 84 17.79 17.52 33.42
N GLY A 85 18.13 17.67 32.14
CA GLY A 85 18.21 18.93 31.42
C GLY A 85 16.96 19.27 30.60
N VAL A 86 16.16 18.28 30.17
CA VAL A 86 14.90 18.54 29.44
C VAL A 86 13.83 19.16 30.38
N GLU A 87 13.90 18.88 31.68
CA GLU A 87 13.12 19.58 32.72
C GLU A 87 13.45 21.07 32.86
N GLN A 88 14.61 21.52 32.35
CA GLN A 88 15.10 22.88 32.49
C GLN A 88 15.00 23.71 31.18
N ILE A 89 14.86 23.06 30.02
CA ILE A 89 14.87 23.72 28.69
C ILE A 89 13.47 23.85 28.08
N LEU A 90 12.55 22.93 28.38
CA LEU A 90 11.12 23.10 28.12
C LEU A 90 10.44 23.52 29.42
N ASP A 91 9.52 24.47 29.32
CA ASP A 91 8.71 24.92 30.47
C ASP A 91 8.13 23.69 31.17
N ARG A 92 8.38 23.52 32.49
CA ARG A 92 8.03 22.30 33.24
C ARG A 92 6.54 21.94 33.08
N ALA A 93 5.70 22.97 32.88
CA ALA A 93 4.29 22.82 32.58
C ALA A 93 4.03 22.18 31.19
N ALA A 94 4.79 22.54 30.16
CA ALA A 94 4.61 22.01 28.80
C ALA A 94 5.09 20.55 28.68
N TYR A 95 6.25 20.21 29.27
CA TYR A 95 6.73 18.83 29.31
C TYR A 95 5.79 17.91 30.10
N GLY A 96 5.32 18.38 31.26
CA GLY A 96 4.36 17.67 32.10
C GLY A 96 2.98 17.50 31.46
N ALA A 97 2.43 18.56 30.87
CA ALA A 97 1.07 18.55 30.31
C ALA A 97 0.96 17.85 28.94
N PHE A 98 1.98 17.96 28.08
CA PHE A 98 1.87 17.52 26.69
C PHE A 98 2.61 16.22 26.35
N PHE A 99 3.56 15.76 27.19
CA PHE A 99 4.39 14.59 26.90
C PHE A 99 4.41 13.55 28.02
N ALA A 100 4.90 13.92 29.20
CA ALA A 100 4.98 13.00 30.34
C ALA A 100 3.58 12.62 30.84
N GLY A 101 2.63 13.55 30.87
CA GLY A 101 1.24 13.33 31.24
C GLY A 101 0.55 12.29 30.34
N PRO A 102 0.41 12.51 29.03
CA PRO A 102 -0.23 11.53 28.14
C PRO A 102 0.47 10.17 28.12
N ALA A 103 1.81 10.12 28.07
CA ALA A 103 2.54 8.85 28.08
C ALA A 103 2.38 8.09 29.40
N ALA A 104 2.41 8.78 30.56
CA ALA A 104 2.16 8.17 31.86
C ALA A 104 0.70 7.78 32.06
N VAL A 105 -0.25 8.52 31.48
CA VAL A 105 -1.68 8.18 31.49
C VAL A 105 -1.94 6.94 30.65
N ILE A 106 -1.39 6.84 29.43
CA ILE A 106 -1.52 5.64 28.60
C ILE A 106 -0.86 4.44 29.30
N TRP A 107 0.37 4.62 29.80
CA TRP A 107 1.09 3.56 30.49
C TRP A 107 0.37 3.13 31.77
N GLY A 108 -0.14 4.07 32.57
CA GLY A 108 -0.94 3.79 33.75
C GLY A 108 -2.24 3.07 33.40
N TYR A 109 -2.94 3.51 32.35
CA TYR A 109 -4.18 2.90 31.89
C TYR A 109 -3.98 1.47 31.36
N GLN A 110 -2.95 1.25 30.54
CA GLN A 110 -2.62 -0.08 30.02
C GLN A 110 -2.19 -1.05 31.14
N ASN A 111 -1.44 -0.57 32.14
CA ASN A 111 -1.13 -1.39 33.32
C ASN A 111 -2.38 -1.69 34.15
N LEU A 112 -3.32 -0.74 34.30
CA LEU A 112 -4.59 -1.00 34.98
C LEU A 112 -5.46 -2.03 34.22
N LEU A 113 -5.47 -2.00 32.89
CA LEU A 113 -6.15 -3.00 32.06
C LEU A 113 -5.51 -4.39 32.21
N ASN A 114 -4.18 -4.48 32.17
CA ASN A 114 -3.45 -5.72 32.39
C ASN A 114 -3.69 -6.27 33.80
N LEU A 115 -3.69 -5.41 34.83
CA LEU A 115 -4.01 -5.77 36.22
C LEU A 115 -5.47 -6.21 36.38
N ALA A 116 -6.37 -5.72 35.53
CA ALA A 116 -7.76 -6.16 35.45
C ALA A 116 -7.96 -7.42 34.58
N GLY A 117 -6.88 -8.06 34.11
CA GLY A 117 -6.92 -9.28 33.31
C GLY A 117 -7.39 -9.09 31.87
N LYS A 118 -7.42 -7.85 31.35
CA LYS A 118 -7.77 -7.57 29.95
C LYS A 118 -6.53 -7.66 29.07
N ASP A 119 -6.52 -8.62 28.15
CA ASP A 119 -5.49 -8.76 27.13
C ASP A 119 -5.67 -7.69 26.04
N PRO A 120 -4.68 -6.84 25.75
CA PRO A 120 -4.74 -5.87 24.66
C PRO A 120 -5.10 -6.49 23.30
N ASP A 121 -4.71 -7.74 23.03
CA ASP A 121 -5.05 -8.40 21.76
C ASP A 121 -6.56 -8.74 21.67
N SER A 122 -7.26 -8.83 22.81
CA SER A 122 -8.73 -9.01 22.84
C SER A 122 -9.52 -7.79 22.37
N SER A 123 -8.90 -6.60 22.29
CA SER A 123 -9.49 -5.41 21.64
C SER A 123 -9.66 -5.54 20.14
N PHE A 124 -8.96 -6.50 19.53
CA PHE A 124 -8.85 -6.61 18.07
C PHE A 124 -9.41 -7.95 17.60
N PRO A 125 -10.72 -8.21 17.78
CA PRO A 125 -11.33 -9.48 17.37
C PRO A 125 -11.16 -9.75 15.86
N GLU A 126 -11.06 -8.69 15.07
CA GLU A 126 -10.82 -8.71 13.62
C GLU A 126 -9.39 -8.25 13.25
N GLY A 127 -8.44 -8.29 14.20
CA GLY A 127 -7.05 -7.88 13.98
C GLY A 127 -6.79 -6.39 14.11
N ALA A 128 -5.53 -6.02 14.40
CA ALA A 128 -5.16 -4.62 14.66
C ALA A 128 -5.30 -3.73 13.41
N TRP A 129 -5.19 -4.37 12.24
CA TRP A 129 -5.36 -3.72 10.96
C TRP A 129 -6.80 -3.23 10.73
N GLN A 130 -7.82 -4.04 11.03
CA GLN A 130 -9.21 -3.62 10.85
C GLN A 130 -9.51 -2.37 11.67
N PHE A 131 -9.06 -2.33 12.92
CA PHE A 131 -9.17 -1.15 13.77
C PHE A 131 -8.48 0.08 13.17
N TYR A 132 -7.25 -0.07 12.67
CA TYR A 132 -6.53 1.04 12.05
C TYR A 132 -7.27 1.59 10.82
N VAL A 133 -7.87 0.70 10.04
CA VAL A 133 -8.55 1.08 8.81
C VAL A 133 -9.86 1.83 9.08
N ASP A 134 -10.70 1.30 9.97
CA ASP A 134 -11.98 1.93 10.33
C ASP A 134 -11.79 3.31 10.96
N TYR A 135 -10.63 3.51 11.58
CA TYR A 135 -10.24 4.74 12.22
C TYR A 135 -9.58 5.76 11.28
N ALA A 136 -8.51 5.36 10.57
CA ALA A 136 -7.61 6.26 9.84
C ALA A 136 -7.67 6.17 8.31
N LEU A 137 -8.26 5.11 7.74
CA LEU A 137 -8.33 4.88 6.29
C LEU A 137 -9.76 4.92 5.76
N ARG A 138 -10.53 5.90 6.25
CA ARG A 138 -11.96 6.06 5.92
C ARG A 138 -12.28 7.14 4.89
N GLU A 139 -11.36 8.07 4.67
CA GLU A 139 -11.57 9.19 3.76
C GLU A 139 -11.49 8.75 2.29
N ASP A 140 -12.02 9.55 1.35
CA ASP A 140 -11.96 9.20 -0.08
C ASP A 140 -10.53 9.04 -0.63
N THR A 141 -9.55 9.66 0.02
CA THR A 141 -8.13 9.46 -0.32
C THR A 141 -7.64 8.05 0.03
N ALA A 142 -8.33 7.36 0.94
CA ALA A 142 -8.05 6.00 1.37
C ALA A 142 -8.72 4.94 0.47
N ARG A 143 -8.57 5.12 -0.85
CA ARG A 143 -8.95 4.11 -1.85
C ARG A 143 -7.74 3.82 -2.71
N HIS A 144 -7.56 2.56 -3.09
CA HIS A 144 -6.60 2.16 -4.09
C HIS A 144 -7.31 1.88 -5.41
N VAL A 145 -6.58 1.99 -6.51
CA VAL A 145 -7.13 1.82 -7.85
C VAL A 145 -6.29 0.81 -8.62
N THR A 146 -6.94 -0.17 -9.25
CA THR A 146 -6.29 -1.14 -10.14
C THR A 146 -6.93 -1.10 -11.53
N GLU A 147 -6.19 -1.46 -12.56
CA GLU A 147 -6.71 -1.56 -13.93
C GLU A 147 -6.39 -2.91 -14.54
N THR A 148 -7.39 -3.50 -15.19
CA THR A 148 -7.27 -4.74 -15.97
C THR A 148 -7.63 -4.49 -17.44
N HIS A 149 -6.93 -5.16 -18.34
CA HIS A 149 -7.25 -5.15 -19.79
C HIS A 149 -7.87 -6.47 -20.27
N GLY A 150 -8.06 -7.44 -19.36
CA GLY A 150 -8.33 -8.83 -19.70
C GLY A 150 -9.64 -9.08 -20.43
N PHE A 151 -10.69 -8.34 -20.10
CA PHE A 151 -12.01 -8.48 -20.70
C PHE A 151 -11.97 -8.19 -22.21
N ASP A 152 -11.61 -6.97 -22.59
CA ASP A 152 -11.57 -6.54 -23.99
C ASP A 152 -10.50 -7.28 -24.80
N THR A 153 -9.30 -7.44 -24.23
CA THR A 153 -8.21 -8.15 -24.93
C THR A 153 -8.60 -9.60 -25.26
N SER A 154 -9.30 -10.29 -24.35
CA SER A 154 -9.71 -11.67 -24.60
C SER A 154 -10.84 -11.77 -25.62
N LEU A 155 -11.79 -10.83 -25.61
CA LEU A 155 -12.84 -10.77 -26.63
C LEU A 155 -12.25 -10.56 -28.03
N GLU A 156 -11.32 -9.63 -28.16
CA GLU A 156 -10.61 -9.37 -29.42
C GLU A 156 -9.81 -10.60 -29.90
N GLN A 157 -9.06 -11.24 -29.00
CA GLN A 157 -8.28 -12.44 -29.33
C GLN A 157 -9.13 -13.60 -29.85
N HIS A 158 -10.38 -13.73 -29.38
CA HIS A 158 -11.31 -14.78 -29.82
C HIS A 158 -12.27 -14.31 -30.91
N GLY A 159 -12.13 -13.09 -31.42
CA GLY A 159 -13.02 -12.53 -32.45
C GLY A 159 -14.47 -12.36 -31.99
N LEU A 160 -14.71 -12.28 -30.67
CA LEU A 160 -16.03 -12.13 -30.09
C LEU A 160 -16.43 -10.65 -30.07
N ARG A 161 -17.60 -10.34 -30.64
CA ARG A 161 -18.19 -9.01 -30.59
C ARG A 161 -19.46 -9.05 -29.76
N LEU A 162 -19.50 -8.24 -28.71
CA LEU A 162 -20.67 -8.11 -27.84
C LEU A 162 -21.40 -6.80 -28.12
N SER A 163 -22.72 -6.83 -27.99
CA SER A 163 -23.52 -5.61 -27.91
C SER A 163 -23.23 -4.87 -26.59
N GLU A 164 -23.53 -3.57 -26.52
CA GLU A 164 -23.43 -2.80 -25.27
C GLU A 164 -24.26 -3.45 -24.14
N LEU A 165 -25.46 -3.92 -24.48
CA LEU A 165 -26.32 -4.69 -23.62
C LEU A 165 -25.59 -5.91 -23.02
N ASP A 166 -25.04 -6.77 -23.86
CA ASP A 166 -24.38 -8.00 -23.39
C ASP A 166 -23.11 -7.71 -22.59
N ARG A 167 -22.40 -6.62 -22.90
CA ARG A 167 -21.25 -6.15 -22.09
C ARG A 167 -21.71 -5.75 -20.69
N ILE A 168 -22.75 -4.95 -20.57
CA ILE A 168 -23.29 -4.54 -19.26
C ILE A 168 -23.79 -5.77 -18.51
N THR A 169 -24.57 -6.64 -19.17
CA THR A 169 -25.08 -7.88 -18.57
C THR A 169 -23.95 -8.79 -18.08
N ALA A 170 -22.85 -8.94 -18.84
CA ALA A 170 -21.72 -9.75 -18.43
C ALA A 170 -21.10 -9.27 -17.11
N TRP A 171 -20.95 -7.96 -16.93
CA TRP A 171 -20.44 -7.39 -15.69
C TRP A 171 -21.45 -7.42 -14.54
N VAL A 172 -22.74 -7.20 -14.81
CA VAL A 172 -23.80 -7.38 -13.81
C VAL A 172 -23.77 -8.82 -13.29
N MET A 173 -23.72 -9.81 -14.18
CA MET A 173 -23.65 -11.22 -13.79
C MET A 173 -22.36 -11.58 -13.07
N ALA A 174 -21.22 -11.01 -13.46
CA ALA A 174 -19.97 -11.19 -12.71
C ALA A 174 -20.09 -10.71 -11.26
N VAL A 175 -20.72 -9.56 -11.04
CA VAL A 175 -20.99 -9.05 -9.70
C VAL A 175 -21.97 -9.95 -8.95
N VAL A 176 -23.08 -10.34 -9.57
CA VAL A 176 -24.07 -11.26 -8.98
C VAL A 176 -23.40 -12.55 -8.53
N SER A 177 -22.71 -13.26 -9.43
CA SER A 177 -22.02 -14.51 -9.11
C SER A 177 -20.96 -14.34 -8.03
N SER A 178 -20.19 -13.26 -8.09
CA SER A 178 -19.13 -13.00 -7.11
C SER A 178 -19.68 -12.71 -5.71
N LEU A 179 -20.83 -12.03 -5.59
CA LEU A 179 -21.46 -11.78 -4.29
C LEU A 179 -22.06 -13.06 -3.69
N HIS A 180 -22.63 -13.94 -4.50
CA HIS A 180 -23.11 -15.25 -4.05
C HIS A 180 -21.98 -16.18 -3.59
N GLN A 181 -20.82 -16.10 -4.24
CA GLN A 181 -19.65 -16.95 -3.97
C GLN A 181 -18.64 -16.30 -3.01
N TYR A 182 -18.94 -15.11 -2.46
CA TYR A 182 -17.93 -14.29 -1.79
C TYR A 182 -17.36 -14.95 -0.54
N ASP A 183 -18.20 -15.59 0.27
CA ASP A 183 -17.75 -16.28 1.49
C ASP A 183 -16.88 -17.50 1.17
N ASP A 184 -17.17 -18.23 0.08
CA ASP A 184 -16.34 -19.33 -0.41
C ASP A 184 -15.00 -18.83 -0.97
N LEU A 185 -14.99 -17.66 -1.63
CA LEU A 185 -13.76 -17.00 -2.07
C LEU A 185 -12.86 -16.63 -0.88
N LEU A 186 -13.46 -16.09 0.19
CA LEU A 186 -12.74 -15.77 1.42
C LEU A 186 -12.24 -17.03 2.12
N GLU A 187 -13.03 -18.11 2.14
CA GLU A 187 -12.62 -19.38 2.71
C GLU A 187 -11.40 -19.97 2.01
N ILE A 188 -11.40 -20.05 0.67
CA ILE A 188 -10.26 -20.61 -0.05
C ILE A 188 -9.01 -19.73 0.11
N GLU A 189 -9.16 -18.42 0.11
CA GLU A 189 -8.05 -17.48 0.35
C GLU A 189 -7.44 -17.68 1.74
N TRP A 190 -8.27 -17.81 2.77
CA TRP A 190 -7.83 -18.12 4.13
C TRP A 190 -7.12 -19.47 4.19
N ARG A 191 -7.72 -20.50 3.58
CA ARG A 191 -7.22 -21.88 3.61
C ARG A 191 -5.84 -21.97 2.97
N GLU A 192 -5.60 -21.29 1.85
CA GLU A 192 -4.31 -21.24 1.17
C GLU A 192 -3.17 -20.75 2.09
N ARG A 193 -3.47 -19.72 2.90
CA ARG A 193 -2.50 -19.13 3.84
C ARG A 193 -2.29 -20.00 5.06
N VAL A 194 -3.38 -20.44 5.70
CA VAL A 194 -3.29 -21.21 6.93
C VAL A 194 -2.70 -22.59 6.69
N ALA A 195 -3.10 -23.28 5.61
CA ALA A 195 -2.56 -24.59 5.25
C ALA A 195 -1.04 -24.57 5.08
N THR A 196 -0.51 -23.60 4.31
CA THR A 196 0.93 -23.47 4.04
C THR A 196 1.71 -22.98 5.26
N LYS A 197 1.12 -22.09 6.08
CA LYS A 197 1.69 -21.68 7.36
C LYS A 197 1.87 -22.86 8.32
N LEU A 198 0.81 -23.66 8.52
CA LEU A 198 0.84 -24.81 9.43
C LEU A 198 1.88 -25.84 8.99
N LEU A 199 2.00 -26.09 7.68
CA LEU A 199 3.06 -26.96 7.15
C LEU A 199 4.46 -26.44 7.48
N ARG A 200 4.70 -25.15 7.26
CA ARG A 200 5.98 -24.50 7.61
C ARG A 200 6.30 -24.66 9.10
N GLU A 201 5.30 -24.50 9.97
CA GLU A 201 5.49 -24.58 11.43
C GLU A 201 5.77 -26.01 11.91
N LEU A 202 5.00 -26.99 11.43
CA LEU A 202 5.16 -28.41 11.78
C LEU A 202 6.47 -29.00 11.25
N THR A 203 6.98 -28.49 10.13
CA THR A 203 8.21 -28.98 9.49
C THR A 203 9.44 -28.15 9.82
N ALA A 204 9.34 -27.15 10.70
CA ALA A 204 10.41 -26.18 10.98
C ALA A 204 11.72 -26.84 11.46
N LEU A 205 11.64 -27.99 12.14
CA LEU A 205 12.78 -28.74 12.66
C LEU A 205 13.24 -29.87 11.72
N GLN A 206 12.57 -30.07 10.58
CA GLN A 206 12.91 -31.12 9.63
C GLN A 206 14.05 -30.67 8.70
N PRO A 207 14.88 -31.60 8.19
CA PRO A 207 16.00 -31.28 7.28
C PRO A 207 15.58 -30.53 6.01
N ASP A 208 14.35 -30.74 5.55
CA ASP A 208 13.74 -30.15 4.36
C ASP A 208 12.81 -28.96 4.67
N SER A 209 12.89 -28.37 5.87
CA SER A 209 12.11 -27.18 6.29
C SER A 209 12.12 -26.03 5.27
N ALA A 210 13.23 -25.83 4.56
CA ALA A 210 13.35 -24.81 3.51
C ALA A 210 12.41 -25.03 2.30
N ARG A 211 12.00 -26.27 2.03
CA ARG A 211 10.98 -26.59 1.01
C ARG A 211 9.62 -26.08 1.47
N TYR A 212 9.15 -26.48 2.65
CA TYR A 212 7.84 -26.09 3.18
C TYR A 212 7.73 -24.58 3.44
N ALA A 213 8.82 -23.92 3.85
CA ALA A 213 8.86 -22.47 4.03
C ALA A 213 8.59 -21.66 2.75
N ARG A 214 8.78 -22.26 1.56
CA ARG A 214 8.58 -21.60 0.25
C ARG A 214 7.23 -21.90 -0.40
N LEU A 215 6.47 -22.87 0.10
CA LEU A 215 5.23 -23.36 -0.54
C LEU A 215 4.23 -22.26 -0.85
N TYR A 216 3.97 -21.34 0.08
CA TYR A 216 3.02 -20.25 -0.16
C TYR A 216 3.45 -19.36 -1.35
N ARG A 217 4.75 -19.06 -1.45
CA ARG A 217 5.31 -18.28 -2.56
C ARG A 217 5.25 -19.05 -3.88
N GLU A 218 5.48 -20.35 -3.85
CA GLU A 218 5.37 -21.21 -5.02
C GLU A 218 3.92 -21.29 -5.51
N TRP A 219 2.96 -21.38 -4.58
CA TRP A 219 1.54 -21.29 -4.88
C TRP A 219 1.16 -19.94 -5.51
N GLU A 220 1.59 -18.82 -4.94
CA GLU A 220 1.30 -17.48 -5.47
C GLU A 220 1.67 -17.30 -6.95
N ILE A 221 2.74 -17.97 -7.41
CA ILE A 221 3.23 -17.86 -8.80
C ILE A 221 2.33 -18.59 -9.80
N GLN A 222 1.61 -19.63 -9.37
CA GLN A 222 0.79 -20.48 -10.23
C GLN A 222 -0.70 -20.46 -9.89
N ARG A 223 -1.08 -19.69 -8.86
CA ARG A 223 -2.46 -19.54 -8.41
C ARG A 223 -3.35 -19.11 -9.58
N PRO A 224 -4.42 -19.85 -9.91
CA PRO A 224 -5.31 -19.49 -11.00
C PRO A 224 -6.19 -18.31 -10.60
N TYR A 225 -6.36 -17.35 -11.52
CA TYR A 225 -7.40 -16.28 -11.44
C TYR A 225 -8.56 -16.48 -12.41
N ARG A 226 -8.53 -17.59 -13.16
CA ARG A 226 -9.55 -18.00 -14.12
C ARG A 226 -9.72 -19.52 -14.10
N ARG A 227 -10.89 -19.98 -14.52
CA ARG A 227 -11.16 -21.41 -14.77
C ARG A 227 -10.53 -21.85 -16.10
N ASP A 228 -9.96 -23.04 -16.15
CA ASP A 228 -9.55 -23.66 -17.41
C ASP A 228 -10.79 -24.11 -18.21
N ALA A 229 -10.66 -24.30 -19.53
CA ALA A 229 -11.78 -24.65 -20.40
C ALA A 229 -12.53 -25.94 -19.97
N GLU A 230 -11.82 -26.91 -19.41
CA GLU A 230 -12.39 -28.19 -18.94
C GLU A 230 -13.07 -28.09 -17.56
N ALA A 231 -12.95 -26.93 -16.88
CA ALA A 231 -13.46 -26.71 -15.53
C ALA A 231 -14.89 -26.12 -15.51
N ALA A 232 -15.64 -26.21 -16.61
CA ALA A 232 -16.99 -25.66 -16.75
C ALA A 232 -17.99 -26.15 -15.67
N ARG A 233 -17.74 -27.33 -15.08
CA ARG A 233 -18.58 -27.92 -14.02
C ARG A 233 -18.34 -27.36 -12.62
N TYR A 234 -17.33 -26.52 -12.44
CA TYR A 234 -16.99 -25.91 -11.16
C TYR A 234 -17.28 -24.41 -11.19
N ASP A 235 -17.77 -23.88 -10.07
CA ASP A 235 -17.58 -22.47 -9.80
C ASP A 235 -16.10 -22.16 -9.55
N TYR A 236 -15.76 -20.87 -9.54
CA TYR A 236 -14.37 -20.46 -9.42
C TYR A 236 -13.75 -20.79 -8.04
N PRO A 237 -14.41 -20.58 -6.88
CA PRO A 237 -13.89 -21.01 -5.58
C PRO A 237 -13.58 -22.51 -5.52
N ALA A 238 -14.50 -23.37 -5.96
CA ALA A 238 -14.31 -24.82 -5.96
C ALA A 238 -13.17 -25.25 -6.88
N TYR A 239 -13.07 -24.61 -8.05
CA TYR A 239 -11.96 -24.84 -8.97
C TYR A 239 -10.61 -24.44 -8.36
N ARG A 240 -10.54 -23.28 -7.70
CA ARG A 240 -9.32 -22.81 -7.03
C ARG A 240 -8.92 -23.75 -5.87
N ARG A 241 -9.91 -24.25 -5.12
CA ARG A 241 -9.70 -25.27 -4.09
C ARG A 241 -9.11 -26.56 -4.67
N LEU A 242 -9.66 -27.07 -5.76
CA LEU A 242 -9.16 -28.25 -6.45
C LEU A 242 -7.69 -28.08 -6.86
N LYS A 243 -7.34 -26.95 -7.49
CA LYS A 243 -5.95 -26.67 -7.91
C LYS A 243 -4.99 -26.54 -6.73
N PHE A 244 -5.45 -25.95 -5.62
CA PHE A 244 -4.64 -25.84 -4.41
C PHE A 244 -4.40 -27.21 -3.75
N GLU A 245 -5.40 -28.08 -3.71
CA GLU A 245 -5.26 -29.45 -3.21
C GLU A 245 -4.32 -30.29 -4.07
N GLN A 246 -4.40 -30.14 -5.39
CA GLN A 246 -3.44 -30.75 -6.32
C GLN A 246 -2.01 -30.26 -6.07
N PHE A 247 -1.84 -28.96 -5.83
CA PHE A 247 -0.53 -28.38 -5.50
C PHE A 247 0.04 -28.95 -4.20
N LEU A 248 -0.78 -29.15 -3.17
CA LEU A 248 -0.33 -29.68 -1.88
C LEU A 248 -0.16 -31.21 -1.86
N ALA A 249 -0.66 -31.94 -2.86
CA ALA A 249 -0.66 -33.40 -2.85
C ALA A 249 0.75 -34.02 -2.71
N GLU A 250 1.72 -33.52 -3.47
CA GLU A 250 3.11 -33.99 -3.40
C GLU A 250 3.79 -33.60 -2.06
N PRO A 251 3.81 -32.32 -1.65
CA PRO A 251 4.37 -31.95 -0.33
C PRO A 251 3.76 -32.70 0.84
N LEU A 252 2.45 -32.99 0.81
CA LEU A 252 1.79 -33.77 1.86
C LEU A 252 2.18 -35.26 1.77
N GLY A 253 2.25 -35.83 0.57
CA GLY A 253 2.61 -37.23 0.36
C GLY A 253 3.98 -37.62 0.91
N ASP A 254 4.93 -36.68 0.90
CA ASP A 254 6.29 -36.89 1.41
C ASP A 254 6.39 -36.85 2.96
N LEU A 255 5.34 -36.40 3.64
CA LEU A 255 5.34 -36.27 5.11
C LEU A 255 4.93 -37.57 5.82
N PRO A 256 5.53 -37.88 6.99
CA PRO A 256 5.08 -38.95 7.86
C PRO A 256 3.58 -38.85 8.17
N GLU A 257 2.89 -39.99 8.31
CA GLU A 257 1.45 -40.03 8.56
C GLU A 257 1.07 -39.24 9.83
N GLU A 258 1.91 -39.30 10.87
CA GLU A 258 1.71 -38.54 12.11
C GLU A 258 1.71 -37.02 11.85
N THR A 259 2.67 -36.51 11.07
CA THR A 259 2.73 -35.07 10.72
C THR A 259 1.54 -34.66 9.85
N ARG A 260 1.13 -35.51 8.90
CA ARG A 260 -0.08 -35.27 8.08
C ARG A 260 -1.36 -35.26 8.91
N ALA A 261 -1.49 -36.17 9.88
CA ALA A 261 -2.63 -36.20 10.80
C ALA A 261 -2.65 -34.96 11.70
N ALA A 262 -1.50 -34.57 12.24
CA ALA A 262 -1.36 -33.34 13.03
C ALA A 262 -1.74 -32.09 12.22
N TRP A 263 -1.27 -31.98 10.97
CA TRP A 263 -1.61 -30.88 10.08
C TRP A 263 -3.11 -30.80 9.80
N ARG A 264 -3.77 -31.93 9.47
CA ARG A 264 -5.22 -31.98 9.25
C ARG A 264 -6.00 -31.53 10.48
N ASN A 265 -5.66 -32.08 11.65
CA ASN A 265 -6.33 -31.74 12.91
C ASN A 265 -6.16 -30.26 13.25
N GLN A 266 -4.96 -29.70 13.10
CA GLN A 266 -4.71 -28.28 13.36
C GLN A 266 -5.45 -27.36 12.37
N LEU A 267 -5.50 -27.73 11.09
CA LEU A 267 -6.23 -26.96 10.07
C LEU A 267 -7.73 -26.92 10.40
N GLU A 268 -8.33 -28.05 10.78
CA GLU A 268 -9.74 -28.12 11.16
C GLU A 268 -10.05 -27.32 12.43
N GLN A 269 -9.22 -27.46 13.47
CA GLN A 269 -9.34 -26.68 14.71
C GLN A 269 -9.23 -25.17 14.45
N THR A 270 -8.27 -24.76 13.62
CA THR A 270 -8.06 -23.35 13.26
C THR A 270 -9.22 -22.82 12.42
N ALA A 271 -9.80 -23.63 11.54
CA ALA A 271 -10.98 -23.25 10.76
C ALA A 271 -12.19 -23.01 11.66
N GLN A 272 -12.44 -23.90 12.63
CA GLN A 272 -13.54 -23.74 13.60
C GLN A 272 -13.37 -22.49 14.47
N ALA A 273 -12.14 -22.11 14.79
CA ALA A 273 -11.84 -20.95 15.64
C ALA A 273 -11.89 -19.61 14.86
N ASP A 274 -11.25 -19.55 13.69
CA ASP A 274 -10.85 -18.26 13.09
C ASP A 274 -11.61 -17.90 11.80
N LEU A 275 -12.09 -18.89 11.03
CA LEU A 275 -12.61 -18.67 9.67
C LEU A 275 -13.83 -17.73 9.65
N ALA A 276 -14.79 -17.95 10.54
CA ALA A 276 -16.01 -17.13 10.58
C ALA A 276 -15.70 -15.66 10.95
N ALA A 277 -14.70 -15.43 11.81
CA ALA A 277 -14.25 -14.08 12.14
C ALA A 277 -13.56 -13.44 10.93
N TYR A 278 -12.73 -14.19 10.21
CA TYR A 278 -12.11 -13.73 8.97
C TYR A 278 -13.15 -13.38 7.90
N GLN A 279 -14.16 -14.22 7.68
CA GLN A 279 -15.23 -13.94 6.72
C GLN A 279 -16.01 -12.67 7.07
N ARG A 280 -16.39 -12.50 8.34
CA ARG A 280 -17.05 -11.26 8.81
C ARG A 280 -16.18 -10.03 8.58
N GLN A 281 -14.91 -10.11 8.98
CA GLN A 281 -13.95 -9.04 8.76
C GLN A 281 -13.82 -8.68 7.28
N MET A 282 -13.81 -9.66 6.39
CA MET A 282 -13.47 -9.43 4.98
C MET A 282 -14.69 -9.24 4.08
N SER A 283 -15.89 -9.42 4.61
CA SER A 283 -17.14 -9.33 3.86
C SER A 283 -17.40 -7.92 3.33
N ILE A 284 -17.85 -7.85 2.08
CA ILE A 284 -18.31 -6.61 1.44
C ILE A 284 -19.82 -6.43 1.55
N LEU A 285 -20.55 -7.38 2.14
CA LEU A 285 -21.98 -7.29 2.43
C LEU A 285 -22.21 -6.48 3.73
N ALA A 286 -21.69 -5.26 3.74
CA ALA A 286 -21.84 -4.34 4.87
C ALA A 286 -22.00 -2.90 4.39
N CYS A 287 -22.85 -2.14 5.09
CA CYS A 287 -22.97 -0.70 4.93
C CYS A 287 -21.93 0.00 5.82
N LEU A 288 -21.46 1.16 5.38
CA LEU A 288 -20.63 2.05 6.20
C LEU A 288 -21.48 3.14 6.84
N GLU A 289 -21.48 3.19 8.16
CA GLU A 289 -22.06 4.27 8.95
C GLU A 289 -20.95 5.21 9.43
N PRO A 290 -20.85 6.42 8.86
CA PRO A 290 -19.82 7.36 9.24
C PRO A 290 -20.08 7.90 10.64
N GLY A 291 -19.16 7.61 11.55
CA GLY A 291 -19.09 8.25 12.85
C GLY A 291 -18.16 9.47 12.81
N PRO A 292 -18.19 10.31 13.87
CA PRO A 292 -17.26 11.43 13.95
C PRO A 292 -15.78 10.99 14.06
N TYR A 293 -15.51 9.75 14.50
CA TYR A 293 -14.14 9.26 14.79
C TYR A 293 -13.80 7.89 14.20
N GLY A 294 -14.68 7.30 13.41
CA GLY A 294 -14.46 6.02 12.77
C GLY A 294 -15.66 5.65 11.91
N GLU A 295 -15.53 4.58 11.16
CA GLU A 295 -16.63 3.95 10.45
C GLU A 295 -17.15 2.76 11.24
N THR A 296 -18.48 2.61 11.27
CA THR A 296 -19.09 1.36 11.73
C THR A 296 -19.54 0.57 10.51
N ARG A 297 -19.09 -0.68 10.43
CA ARG A 297 -19.56 -1.63 9.41
C ARG A 297 -20.80 -2.34 9.91
N THR A 298 -21.93 -2.11 9.25
CA THR A 298 -23.21 -2.76 9.56
C THR A 298 -23.47 -3.83 8.51
N PRO A 299 -23.33 -5.14 8.84
CA PRO A 299 -23.57 -6.21 7.90
C PRO A 299 -25.03 -6.25 7.45
N PHE A 300 -25.26 -6.68 6.22
CA PHE A 300 -26.60 -6.93 5.67
C PHE A 300 -26.66 -8.27 4.96
N HIS A 301 -27.87 -8.82 4.80
CA HIS A 301 -28.05 -10.14 4.20
C HIS A 301 -27.92 -10.09 2.68
N LEU A 302 -27.42 -11.15 2.05
CA LEU A 302 -27.27 -11.24 0.59
C LEU A 302 -28.57 -10.92 -0.17
N SER A 303 -29.73 -11.30 0.36
CA SER A 303 -31.04 -11.01 -0.24
C SER A 303 -31.39 -9.52 -0.31
N GLN A 304 -30.69 -8.66 0.44
CA GLN A 304 -30.84 -7.20 0.38
C GLN A 304 -29.87 -6.58 -0.63
N ALA A 305 -28.82 -7.31 -1.01
CA ALA A 305 -27.76 -6.80 -1.85
C ALA A 305 -28.26 -6.47 -3.27
N GLN A 306 -27.70 -5.42 -3.83
CA GLN A 306 -28.00 -4.93 -5.17
C GLN A 306 -26.69 -4.75 -5.96
N VAL A 307 -26.76 -4.85 -7.27
CA VAL A 307 -25.73 -4.32 -8.18
C VAL A 307 -26.11 -2.89 -8.50
N GLY A 308 -25.24 -1.92 -8.20
CA GLY A 308 -25.45 -0.56 -8.66
C GLY A 308 -24.90 -0.37 -10.07
N LEU A 309 -25.68 0.20 -10.97
CA LEU A 309 -25.29 0.51 -12.33
C LEU A 309 -25.44 2.02 -12.57
N VAL A 310 -24.36 2.68 -12.98
CA VAL A 310 -24.36 4.06 -13.45
C VAL A 310 -24.31 4.03 -14.97
N TYR A 311 -25.35 4.59 -15.59
CA TYR A 311 -25.48 4.63 -17.04
C TYR A 311 -26.24 5.88 -17.49
N ARG A 312 -25.65 6.62 -18.42
CA ARG A 312 -26.09 7.92 -18.92
C ARG A 312 -26.38 8.92 -17.80
N GLY A 313 -25.52 8.95 -16.78
CA GLY A 313 -25.65 9.79 -15.59
C GLY A 313 -26.70 9.34 -14.58
N GLY A 314 -27.51 8.31 -14.87
CA GLY A 314 -28.52 7.76 -13.97
C GLY A 314 -27.97 6.62 -13.12
N TYR A 315 -28.54 6.43 -11.93
CA TYR A 315 -28.23 5.30 -11.03
C TYR A 315 -29.38 4.31 -10.99
N TYR A 316 -29.05 3.04 -11.19
CA TYR A 316 -30.00 1.93 -11.19
C TYR A 316 -29.52 0.83 -10.26
N LEU A 317 -30.44 0.16 -9.58
CA LEU A 317 -30.14 -0.99 -8.71
C LEU A 317 -30.81 -2.24 -9.26
N ILE A 318 -30.02 -3.29 -9.48
CA ILE A 318 -30.50 -4.60 -9.92
C ILE A 318 -30.32 -5.59 -8.77
N PRO A 319 -31.35 -6.35 -8.36
CA PRO A 319 -31.23 -7.29 -7.25
C PRO A 319 -30.26 -8.42 -7.60
N VAL A 320 -29.47 -8.88 -6.62
CA VAL A 320 -28.56 -10.02 -6.85
C VAL A 320 -29.25 -11.38 -6.71
N CYS A 321 -30.45 -11.37 -6.12
CA CYS A 321 -31.26 -12.56 -5.93
C CYS A 321 -32.49 -12.51 -6.84
N ALA A 322 -32.92 -13.68 -7.31
CA ALA A 322 -34.19 -13.80 -8.02
C ALA A 322 -35.35 -13.36 -7.10
N PRO A 323 -36.38 -12.65 -7.62
CA PRO A 323 -37.45 -12.08 -6.80
C PRO A 323 -38.09 -13.08 -5.84
N GLY A 324 -38.17 -12.72 -4.55
CA GLY A 324 -38.76 -13.56 -3.51
C GLY A 324 -37.93 -14.77 -3.06
N THR A 325 -36.69 -14.90 -3.53
CA THR A 325 -35.79 -16.01 -3.18
C THR A 325 -34.42 -15.52 -2.67
N SER A 326 -33.60 -16.45 -2.20
CA SER A 326 -32.16 -16.23 -1.96
C SER A 326 -31.29 -16.80 -3.09
N ASN A 327 -31.89 -17.24 -4.19
CA ASN A 327 -31.19 -17.86 -5.30
C ASN A 327 -30.56 -16.79 -6.19
N LEU A 328 -29.49 -17.17 -6.89
CA LEU A 328 -28.81 -16.33 -7.86
C LEU A 328 -29.78 -15.80 -8.93
N LEU A 329 -29.71 -14.50 -9.24
CA LEU A 329 -30.45 -13.92 -10.36
C LEU A 329 -29.99 -14.56 -11.67
N ASP A 330 -30.93 -15.13 -12.44
CA ASP A 330 -30.58 -15.81 -13.68
C ASP A 330 -30.14 -14.82 -14.77
N ALA A 331 -29.25 -15.30 -15.65
CA ALA A 331 -28.61 -14.46 -16.66
C ALA A 331 -29.59 -13.93 -17.72
N GLU A 332 -30.67 -14.66 -18.02
CA GLU A 332 -31.68 -14.22 -18.99
C GLU A 332 -32.49 -13.07 -18.41
N THR A 333 -33.01 -13.21 -17.18
CA THR A 333 -33.67 -12.13 -16.45
C THR A 333 -32.76 -10.92 -16.30
N ALA A 334 -31.51 -11.09 -15.87
CA ALA A 334 -30.57 -9.96 -15.77
C ALA A 334 -30.39 -9.24 -17.13
N ARG A 335 -30.29 -9.99 -18.22
CA ARG A 335 -30.19 -9.45 -19.58
C ARG A 335 -31.44 -8.68 -19.99
N GLU A 336 -32.63 -9.21 -19.69
CA GLU A 336 -33.90 -8.54 -19.98
C GLU A 336 -34.07 -7.24 -19.18
N GLN A 337 -33.64 -7.22 -17.92
CA GLN A 337 -33.66 -6.04 -17.06
C GLN A 337 -32.69 -4.96 -17.58
N VAL A 338 -31.48 -5.35 -17.98
CA VAL A 338 -30.52 -4.40 -18.59
C VAL A 338 -31.06 -3.88 -19.92
N ALA A 339 -31.73 -4.71 -20.73
CA ALA A 339 -32.34 -4.26 -21.97
C ALA A 339 -33.45 -3.23 -21.73
N ALA A 340 -34.31 -3.45 -20.73
CA ALA A 340 -35.32 -2.49 -20.33
C ALA A 340 -34.72 -1.19 -19.78
N LEU A 341 -33.63 -1.27 -19.02
CA LEU A 341 -32.90 -0.12 -18.50
C LEU A 341 -32.29 0.73 -19.63
N ILE A 342 -31.61 0.11 -20.60
CA ILE A 342 -31.01 0.83 -21.74
C ILE A 342 -32.08 1.53 -22.58
N ALA A 343 -33.26 0.92 -22.70
CA ALA A 343 -34.41 1.49 -23.41
C ALA A 343 -35.11 2.62 -22.63
N SER A 344 -34.89 2.72 -21.31
CA SER A 344 -35.50 3.75 -20.48
C SER A 344 -34.94 5.14 -20.81
N GLN A 345 -35.77 6.17 -20.63
CA GLN A 345 -35.30 7.55 -20.81
C GLN A 345 -34.35 7.93 -19.66
N PRO A 346 -33.18 8.53 -19.96
CA PRO A 346 -32.28 8.99 -18.92
C PRO A 346 -32.98 10.06 -18.08
N GLY A 347 -32.92 9.89 -16.76
CA GLY A 347 -33.35 10.91 -15.81
C GLY A 347 -32.38 12.10 -15.75
N GLU A 348 -32.58 12.99 -14.79
CA GLU A 348 -31.56 14.01 -14.49
C GLU A 348 -30.26 13.33 -14.03
N PRO A 349 -29.09 13.76 -14.54
CA PRO A 349 -27.82 13.18 -14.12
C PRO A 349 -27.56 13.38 -12.62
N ALA A 350 -27.09 12.32 -11.98
CA ALA A 350 -26.60 12.40 -10.62
C ALA A 350 -25.38 13.32 -10.50
N ASN A 351 -25.14 13.83 -9.29
CA ASN A 351 -23.98 14.66 -8.96
C ASN A 351 -23.51 14.37 -7.54
N LEU A 352 -23.07 13.13 -7.30
CA LEU A 352 -22.68 12.67 -5.96
C LEU A 352 -21.18 12.85 -5.67
N LEU A 353 -20.36 13.13 -6.69
CA LEU A 353 -18.92 13.33 -6.50
C LEU A 353 -18.56 14.38 -5.42
N PRO A 354 -19.22 15.54 -5.30
CA PRO A 354 -18.95 16.50 -4.22
C PRO A 354 -19.12 15.88 -2.83
N PHE A 355 -20.09 14.99 -2.67
CA PHE A 355 -20.37 14.30 -1.40
C PHE A 355 -19.30 13.26 -1.07
N ALA A 356 -18.83 12.50 -2.06
CA ALA A 356 -17.74 11.55 -1.86
C ALA A 356 -16.47 12.21 -1.29
N ARG A 357 -16.23 13.48 -1.61
CA ARG A 357 -15.07 14.25 -1.13
C ARG A 357 -15.28 14.90 0.25
N ILE A 358 -16.47 14.81 0.85
CA ILE A 358 -16.71 15.31 2.20
C ILE A 358 -15.99 14.40 3.19
N ARG A 359 -15.32 15.03 4.17
CA ARG A 359 -14.69 14.27 5.25
C ARG A 359 -15.71 13.44 6.00
N ARG A 360 -15.40 12.17 6.25
CA ARG A 360 -16.31 11.21 6.92
C ARG A 360 -16.87 11.75 8.24
N ALA A 361 -16.06 12.46 9.02
CA ALA A 361 -16.49 13.07 10.28
C ALA A 361 -17.62 14.12 10.16
N ALA A 362 -17.82 14.73 8.98
CA ALA A 362 -18.86 15.75 8.74
C ALA A 362 -20.21 15.14 8.35
N TRP A 363 -20.23 13.87 7.93
CA TRP A 363 -21.44 13.20 7.45
C TRP A 363 -22.60 13.14 8.46
N PRO A 364 -22.40 12.84 9.76
CA PRO A 364 -23.51 12.81 10.72
C PRO A 364 -24.31 14.11 10.79
N LEU A 365 -23.63 15.24 10.67
CA LEU A 365 -24.26 16.57 10.67
C LEU A 365 -24.86 16.92 9.31
N LEU A 366 -24.20 16.49 8.22
CA LEU A 366 -24.67 16.68 6.86
C LEU A 366 -26.01 15.97 6.63
N LEU A 367 -26.12 14.68 7.01
CA LEU A 367 -27.31 13.86 6.78
C LEU A 367 -28.59 14.49 7.37
N ARG A 368 -28.48 15.22 8.48
CA ARG A 368 -29.61 15.92 9.13
C ARG A 368 -30.11 17.15 8.35
N LYS A 369 -29.35 17.61 7.36
CA LYS A 369 -29.61 18.82 6.59
C LYS A 369 -29.94 18.55 5.12
N LEU A 370 -29.77 17.31 4.66
CA LEU A 370 -30.12 16.91 3.30
C LEU A 370 -31.64 16.80 3.15
N SER A 371 -32.11 17.00 1.93
CA SER A 371 -33.50 16.78 1.57
C SER A 371 -33.93 15.33 1.84
N PRO A 372 -35.16 15.07 2.32
CA PRO A 372 -35.65 13.72 2.56
C PRO A 372 -35.58 12.81 1.33
N ALA A 373 -35.88 13.36 0.14
CA ALA A 373 -35.82 12.63 -1.12
C ALA A 373 -34.41 12.12 -1.45
N LEU A 374 -33.38 12.97 -1.31
CA LEU A 374 -31.99 12.54 -1.51
C LEU A 374 -31.58 11.51 -0.45
N LEU A 375 -31.96 11.72 0.81
CA LEU A 375 -31.62 10.82 1.91
C LEU A 375 -32.20 9.41 1.71
N GLU A 376 -33.45 9.31 1.27
CA GLU A 376 -34.10 8.03 0.95
C GLU A 376 -33.37 7.30 -0.17
N ASN A 377 -33.02 7.98 -1.27
CA ASN A 377 -32.26 7.38 -2.37
C ASN A 377 -30.85 6.93 -1.93
N LEU A 378 -30.16 7.72 -1.09
CA LEU A 378 -28.89 7.33 -0.49
C LEU A 378 -29.03 6.14 0.49
N GLN A 379 -30.19 6.03 1.15
CA GLN A 379 -30.52 4.89 2.02
C GLN A 379 -30.72 3.60 1.24
N VAL A 380 -31.22 3.66 0.01
CA VAL A 380 -31.33 2.47 -0.84
C VAL A 380 -29.97 2.15 -1.49
N LEU A 381 -29.24 3.17 -1.96
CA LEU A 381 -27.94 3.02 -2.63
C LEU A 381 -26.91 2.25 -1.79
N ARG A 382 -26.94 2.36 -0.45
CA ARG A 382 -25.98 1.67 0.45
C ARG A 382 -25.98 0.14 0.34
N PHE A 383 -27.07 -0.46 -0.15
CA PHE A 383 -27.16 -1.91 -0.35
C PHE A 383 -26.49 -2.38 -1.65
N ALA A 384 -25.86 -1.46 -2.40
CA ALA A 384 -25.00 -1.78 -3.52
C ALA A 384 -23.52 -1.75 -3.11
N PRO A 385 -22.93 -2.89 -2.68
CA PRO A 385 -21.52 -2.93 -2.30
C PRO A 385 -20.58 -2.71 -3.49
N ILE A 386 -21.02 -3.10 -4.70
CA ILE A 386 -20.30 -2.93 -5.95
C ILE A 386 -21.13 -2.05 -6.89
N LEU A 387 -20.51 -0.98 -7.36
CA LEU A 387 -21.04 -0.12 -8.42
C LEU A 387 -20.32 -0.39 -9.75
N LEU A 388 -21.07 -0.45 -10.84
CA LEU A 388 -20.59 -0.53 -12.21
C LEU A 388 -20.89 0.80 -12.89
N ASN A 389 -19.87 1.54 -13.29
CA ASN A 389 -20.02 2.78 -14.03
C ASN A 389 -19.67 2.57 -15.50
N PHE A 390 -20.71 2.60 -16.33
CA PHE A 390 -20.64 2.44 -17.78
C PHE A 390 -20.70 3.78 -18.55
N ASP A 391 -20.64 4.92 -17.85
CA ASP A 391 -20.36 6.22 -18.47
C ASP A 391 -18.89 6.26 -18.86
N SER A 392 -18.61 5.84 -20.10
CA SER A 392 -17.26 5.58 -20.58
C SER A 392 -16.35 6.80 -20.48
N ARG A 393 -15.11 6.54 -20.06
CA ARG A 393 -14.05 7.55 -19.98
C ARG A 393 -12.87 7.20 -20.87
N PRO A 394 -12.10 8.19 -21.36
CA PRO A 394 -10.93 7.89 -22.17
C PRO A 394 -9.85 7.11 -21.39
N ALA A 395 -9.37 6.01 -21.96
CA ALA A 395 -8.35 5.15 -21.33
C ALA A 395 -6.98 5.84 -21.11
N HIS A 396 -6.69 6.93 -21.81
CA HIS A 396 -5.43 7.67 -21.69
C HIS A 396 -5.31 8.51 -20.41
N LEU A 397 -6.42 8.70 -19.69
CA LEU A 397 -6.41 9.44 -18.42
C LEU A 397 -5.62 8.68 -17.34
N SER A 398 -5.06 9.41 -16.38
CA SER A 398 -4.43 8.81 -15.20
C SER A 398 -5.48 8.06 -14.35
N LEU A 399 -5.07 7.05 -13.58
CA LEU A 399 -5.98 6.35 -12.66
C LEU A 399 -6.59 7.31 -11.63
N THR A 400 -5.83 8.32 -11.21
CA THR A 400 -6.29 9.37 -10.29
C THR A 400 -7.37 10.25 -10.91
N GLU A 401 -7.39 10.46 -12.23
CA GLU A 401 -8.46 11.16 -12.93
C GLU A 401 -9.67 10.26 -13.21
N LEU A 402 -9.42 9.01 -13.64
CA LEU A 402 -10.46 8.02 -13.95
C LEU A 402 -11.37 7.77 -12.76
N ARG A 403 -10.81 7.64 -11.55
CA ARG A 403 -11.57 7.46 -10.30
C ARG A 403 -12.45 8.66 -9.91
N GLN A 404 -12.27 9.83 -10.51
CA GLN A 404 -13.08 11.03 -10.20
C GLN A 404 -14.42 11.06 -10.95
N ALA A 405 -14.92 9.91 -11.40
CA ALA A 405 -16.25 9.77 -11.96
C ALA A 405 -17.31 9.50 -10.88
N GLU A 406 -18.58 9.47 -11.28
CA GLU A 406 -19.70 9.11 -10.42
C GLU A 406 -19.49 7.72 -9.80
N ARG A 407 -19.51 7.66 -8.47
CA ARG A 407 -19.18 6.46 -7.67
C ARG A 407 -19.88 6.46 -6.31
N GLY A 408 -21.05 7.08 -6.27
CA GLY A 408 -21.83 7.26 -5.05
C GLY A 408 -21.13 8.25 -4.12
N VAL A 409 -21.27 8.01 -2.81
CA VAL A 409 -20.86 8.95 -1.77
C VAL A 409 -19.60 8.52 -1.00
N GLY A 410 -18.80 7.62 -1.60
CA GLY A 410 -17.58 7.09 -0.99
C GLY A 410 -17.78 5.95 0.02
N SER A 411 -19.03 5.52 0.26
CA SER A 411 -19.35 4.42 1.20
C SER A 411 -19.31 3.02 0.57
N HIS A 412 -19.15 2.91 -0.75
CA HIS A 412 -19.18 1.64 -1.47
C HIS A 412 -17.84 0.92 -1.38
N ALA A 413 -17.89 -0.41 -1.29
CA ALA A 413 -16.69 -1.24 -1.23
C ALA A 413 -15.87 -1.09 -2.51
N LEU A 414 -16.52 -1.18 -3.68
CA LEU A 414 -15.87 -1.15 -4.99
C LEU A 414 -16.71 -0.37 -6.00
N THR A 415 -16.04 0.36 -6.88
CA THR A 415 -16.62 0.89 -8.12
C THR A 415 -15.76 0.49 -9.31
N VAL A 416 -16.39 -0.03 -10.36
CA VAL A 416 -15.73 -0.44 -11.61
C VAL A 416 -16.07 0.57 -12.70
N PHE A 417 -15.07 1.11 -13.40
CA PHE A 417 -15.25 2.04 -14.51
C PHE A 417 -14.83 1.40 -15.82
N GLN A 418 -15.63 1.55 -16.89
CA GLN A 418 -15.25 1.14 -18.23
C GLN A 418 -14.53 2.28 -18.97
N THR A 419 -13.39 1.99 -19.61
CA THR A 419 -12.63 2.97 -20.42
C THR A 419 -12.81 2.81 -21.94
N GLY A 420 -13.62 1.82 -22.34
CA GLY A 420 -13.79 1.37 -23.72
C GLY A 420 -12.84 0.26 -24.14
N SER A 421 -11.68 0.13 -23.49
CA SER A 421 -10.69 -0.92 -23.75
C SER A 421 -10.14 -1.62 -22.50
N THR A 422 -10.41 -1.08 -21.32
CA THR A 422 -9.98 -1.59 -20.02
C THR A 422 -11.05 -1.33 -18.96
N PHE A 423 -10.89 -1.97 -17.80
CA PHE A 423 -11.73 -1.75 -16.63
C PHE A 423 -10.87 -1.32 -15.44
N VAL A 424 -11.34 -0.28 -14.75
CA VAL A 424 -10.65 0.33 -13.60
C VAL A 424 -11.46 0.11 -12.33
N PHE A 425 -10.82 -0.39 -11.29
CA PHE A 425 -11.42 -0.78 -10.01
C PHE A 425 -10.97 0.18 -8.92
N ASP A 426 -11.86 1.05 -8.45
CA ASP A 426 -11.63 1.95 -7.30
C ASP A 426 -12.18 1.30 -6.02
N GLN A 427 -11.27 0.91 -5.14
CA GLN A 427 -11.50 -0.02 -4.03
C GLN A 427 -11.26 0.68 -2.69
N SER A 428 -12.26 0.62 -1.82
CA SER A 428 -12.18 1.19 -0.47
C SER A 428 -11.21 0.41 0.41
N HIS A 429 -10.30 1.11 1.09
CA HIS A 429 -9.33 0.45 1.96
C HIS A 429 -9.96 -0.19 3.21
N ILE A 430 -11.20 0.20 3.54
CA ILE A 430 -12.04 -0.41 4.58
C ILE A 430 -12.29 -1.90 4.31
N PHE A 431 -12.50 -2.24 3.05
CA PHE A 431 -12.80 -3.60 2.64
C PHE A 431 -11.58 -4.33 2.06
N PHE A 432 -10.67 -3.59 1.42
CA PHE A 432 -9.59 -4.17 0.64
C PHE A 432 -8.22 -3.60 1.05
N ASP A 433 -7.21 -4.46 1.10
CA ASP A 433 -5.81 -4.06 0.93
C ASP A 433 -5.45 -4.15 -0.57
N GLY A 434 -4.31 -3.58 -0.96
CA GLY A 434 -3.92 -3.51 -2.37
C GLY A 434 -3.69 -4.89 -3.04
N ILE A 435 -3.31 -5.92 -2.29
CA ILE A 435 -3.05 -7.26 -2.84
C ILE A 435 -4.38 -7.99 -3.07
N LEU A 436 -5.27 -7.98 -2.09
CA LEU A 436 -6.59 -8.57 -2.22
C LEU A 436 -7.43 -7.83 -3.26
N GLY A 437 -7.38 -6.49 -3.27
CA GLY A 437 -8.07 -5.68 -4.27
C GLY A 437 -7.63 -6.02 -5.69
N ALA A 438 -6.32 -6.11 -5.94
CA ALA A 438 -5.79 -6.53 -7.23
C ALA A 438 -6.23 -7.96 -7.62
N ALA A 439 -6.21 -8.89 -6.67
CA ALA A 439 -6.69 -10.26 -6.91
C ALA A 439 -8.19 -10.29 -7.26
N LEU A 440 -9.03 -9.52 -6.55
CA LEU A 440 -10.46 -9.45 -6.84
C LEU A 440 -10.74 -8.82 -8.21
N ALA A 441 -9.96 -7.81 -8.61
CA ALA A 441 -10.08 -7.20 -9.94
C ALA A 441 -9.85 -8.22 -11.07
N GLU A 442 -8.85 -9.09 -10.92
CA GLU A 442 -8.63 -10.22 -11.84
C GLU A 442 -9.79 -11.21 -11.84
N ILE A 443 -10.26 -11.61 -10.65
CA ILE A 443 -11.35 -12.58 -10.52
C ILE A 443 -12.62 -12.06 -11.20
N LEU A 444 -13.01 -10.81 -10.92
CA LEU A 444 -14.17 -10.17 -11.54
C LEU A 444 -14.02 -10.03 -13.06
N THR A 445 -12.84 -9.67 -13.54
CA THR A 445 -12.56 -9.55 -14.98
C THR A 445 -12.74 -10.89 -15.69
N ASN A 446 -12.22 -11.97 -15.11
CA ASN A 446 -12.33 -13.32 -15.70
C ASN A 446 -13.74 -13.90 -15.57
N GLU A 447 -14.48 -13.57 -14.50
CA GLU A 447 -15.87 -13.96 -14.37
C GLU A 447 -16.76 -13.21 -15.38
N ALA A 448 -16.55 -11.90 -15.56
CA ALA A 448 -17.23 -11.13 -16.60
C ALA A 448 -16.94 -11.69 -18.00
N LEU A 449 -15.70 -12.07 -18.28
CA LEU A 449 -15.33 -12.71 -19.55
C LEU A 449 -16.07 -14.05 -19.76
N SER A 450 -16.22 -14.85 -18.71
CA SER A 450 -16.94 -16.12 -18.77
C SER A 450 -18.43 -15.91 -19.13
N TRP A 451 -19.06 -14.91 -18.51
CA TRP A 451 -20.43 -14.51 -18.85
C TRP A 451 -20.55 -13.94 -20.26
N ALA A 452 -19.58 -13.13 -20.68
CA ALA A 452 -19.52 -12.60 -22.04
C ALA A 452 -19.49 -13.70 -23.11
N VAL A 453 -18.68 -14.75 -22.91
CA VAL A 453 -18.64 -15.91 -23.81
C VAL A 453 -20.00 -16.59 -23.86
N TYR A 454 -20.62 -16.85 -22.71
CA TYR A 454 -21.97 -17.44 -22.65
C TYR A 454 -23.01 -16.58 -23.38
N LEU A 455 -23.08 -15.28 -23.09
CA LEU A 455 -24.04 -14.34 -23.67
C LEU A 455 -23.89 -14.20 -25.19
N SER A 456 -22.66 -14.33 -25.71
CA SER A 456 -22.40 -14.32 -27.15
C SER A 456 -23.06 -15.49 -27.91
N THR A 457 -23.44 -16.56 -27.21
CA THR A 457 -24.12 -17.73 -27.79
C THR A 457 -25.64 -17.62 -27.78
N LEU A 458 -26.20 -16.63 -27.07
CA LEU A 458 -27.64 -16.49 -26.91
C LEU A 458 -28.26 -15.70 -28.08
N PRO A 459 -29.57 -15.91 -28.37
CA PRO A 459 -30.29 -15.10 -29.36
C PRO A 459 -30.39 -13.63 -28.92
N ALA A 460 -30.93 -12.77 -29.79
CA ALA A 460 -31.17 -11.37 -29.46
C ALA A 460 -32.05 -11.24 -28.19
N ALA A 461 -31.65 -10.33 -27.30
CA ALA A 461 -32.35 -10.11 -26.04
C ALA A 461 -33.74 -9.52 -26.24
N ARG A 462 -34.63 -9.79 -25.29
CA ARG A 462 -35.94 -9.15 -25.15
C ARG A 462 -35.87 -8.15 -24.01
N SER A 463 -36.70 -7.13 -24.03
CA SER A 463 -36.87 -6.25 -22.87
C SER A 463 -37.79 -6.92 -21.85
N ALA A 464 -37.45 -6.77 -20.57
CA ALA A 464 -38.30 -7.27 -19.48
C ALA A 464 -39.71 -6.66 -19.54
N VAL A 465 -40.73 -7.49 -19.28
CA VAL A 465 -42.12 -7.04 -19.14
C VAL A 465 -42.32 -6.44 -17.74
N ASP A 466 -41.83 -7.13 -16.71
CA ASP A 466 -41.88 -6.66 -15.33
C ASP A 466 -40.52 -6.11 -14.91
N LEU A 467 -40.48 -4.83 -14.56
CA LEU A 467 -39.25 -4.15 -14.14
C LEU A 467 -38.90 -4.54 -12.70
N ALA A 468 -37.75 -5.19 -12.53
CA ALA A 468 -37.20 -5.57 -11.23
C ALA A 468 -36.07 -4.62 -10.77
N PHE A 469 -35.58 -3.73 -11.64
CA PHE A 469 -34.58 -2.74 -11.26
C PHE A 469 -35.22 -1.49 -10.64
N THR A 470 -34.51 -0.87 -9.70
CA THR A 470 -34.91 0.42 -9.10
C THR A 470 -34.13 1.55 -9.74
N THR A 471 -34.82 2.61 -10.18
CA THR A 471 -34.16 3.85 -10.61
C THR A 471 -34.06 4.81 -9.43
N LEU A 472 -32.86 5.34 -9.16
CA LEU A 472 -32.63 6.28 -8.07
C LEU A 472 -32.60 7.71 -8.57
N ASN A 473 -33.30 8.61 -7.86
CA ASN A 473 -33.18 10.05 -8.06
C ASN A 473 -32.06 10.60 -7.16
N LEU A 474 -30.85 10.66 -7.71
CA LEU A 474 -29.64 11.11 -7.01
C LEU A 474 -29.14 12.47 -7.53
N SER A 475 -30.07 13.29 -8.01
CA SER A 475 -29.85 14.68 -8.40
C SER A 475 -30.06 15.58 -7.18
N PRO A 476 -28.99 16.05 -6.51
CA PRO A 476 -29.13 16.83 -5.28
C PRO A 476 -29.76 18.19 -5.59
N ALA A 477 -30.68 18.63 -4.74
CA ALA A 477 -31.26 19.97 -4.90
C ALA A 477 -30.17 21.05 -4.72
N PRO A 478 -30.33 22.27 -5.26
CA PRO A 478 -29.39 23.36 -5.04
C PRO A 478 -29.11 23.64 -3.55
N ALA A 479 -30.11 23.43 -2.69
CA ALA A 479 -29.96 23.54 -1.23
C ALA A 479 -29.04 22.45 -0.66
N ASP A 480 -29.13 21.20 -1.15
CA ASP A 480 -28.26 20.09 -0.73
C ASP A 480 -26.81 20.38 -1.11
N LEU A 481 -26.57 20.85 -2.34
CA LEU A 481 -25.25 21.26 -2.82
C LEU A 481 -24.68 22.44 -2.01
N ALA A 482 -25.51 23.42 -1.66
CA ALA A 482 -25.09 24.57 -0.84
C ALA A 482 -24.70 24.17 0.58
N VAL A 483 -25.34 23.14 1.16
CA VAL A 483 -24.95 22.58 2.47
C VAL A 483 -23.68 21.74 2.35
N CYS A 484 -23.57 20.94 1.29
CA CYS A 484 -22.40 20.13 0.94
C CYS A 484 -21.14 21.00 0.79
N ALA A 485 -21.22 22.08 0.04
CA ALA A 485 -20.10 23.01 -0.22
C ALA A 485 -19.55 23.71 1.05
N LYS A 486 -20.32 23.73 2.14
CA LYS A 486 -19.90 24.31 3.44
C LYS A 486 -19.19 23.29 4.34
N GLN A 487 -19.15 22.01 3.97
CA GLN A 487 -18.51 20.98 4.78
C GLN A 487 -17.00 20.93 4.52
N ALA A 488 -16.25 20.43 5.51
CA ALA A 488 -14.84 20.15 5.32
C ALA A 488 -14.67 19.01 4.29
N THR A 489 -13.82 19.23 3.30
CA THR A 489 -13.50 18.24 2.27
C THR A 489 -12.14 17.59 2.53
N VAL A 490 -11.93 16.44 1.91
CA VAL A 490 -10.62 15.81 1.83
C VAL A 490 -9.66 16.67 1.02
N THR A 491 -8.36 16.48 1.25
CA THR A 491 -7.31 17.20 0.50
C THR A 491 -7.38 16.84 -0.98
N VAL A 492 -7.29 17.84 -1.84
CA VAL A 492 -7.22 17.65 -3.29
C VAL A 492 -5.92 16.96 -3.67
N GLU A 493 -5.99 16.09 -4.66
CA GLU A 493 -4.87 15.29 -5.15
C GLU A 493 -4.53 15.63 -6.61
N SER A 494 -3.24 15.50 -6.94
CA SER A 494 -2.75 15.43 -8.32
C SER A 494 -2.11 14.06 -8.55
N GLY A 495 -2.31 13.48 -9.74
CA GLY A 495 -1.81 12.15 -10.08
C GLY A 495 -0.82 12.18 -11.24
N ALA A 496 0.21 11.34 -11.17
CA ALA A 496 1.16 11.11 -12.26
C ALA A 496 1.50 9.62 -12.37
N GLU A 497 1.94 9.21 -13.56
CA GLU A 497 2.29 7.82 -13.84
C GLU A 497 3.48 7.71 -14.79
N THR A 498 4.29 6.66 -14.63
CA THR A 498 5.46 6.42 -15.49
C THR A 498 5.77 4.92 -15.60
N ASP A 499 6.27 4.50 -16.75
CA ASP A 499 6.75 3.15 -17.04
C ASP A 499 8.23 3.12 -17.44
N ARG A 500 8.95 4.24 -17.25
CA ARG A 500 10.33 4.44 -17.71
C ARG A 500 11.38 3.59 -16.97
N ILE A 501 11.04 3.00 -15.82
CA ILE A 501 12.00 2.23 -15.01
C ILE A 501 12.36 0.91 -15.69
N LEU A 502 13.66 0.67 -15.88
CA LEU A 502 14.19 -0.50 -16.55
C LEU A 502 14.50 -1.63 -15.56
N LEU A 503 13.69 -2.70 -15.57
CA LEU A 503 13.89 -3.86 -14.68
C LEU A 503 15.07 -4.75 -15.07
N LYS A 504 15.38 -4.91 -16.36
CA LYS A 504 16.49 -5.78 -16.82
C LYS A 504 17.85 -5.35 -16.23
N PRO A 505 18.21 -4.06 -16.21
CA PRO A 505 19.37 -3.57 -15.47
C PRO A 505 19.34 -3.91 -13.97
N CYS A 506 18.19 -3.74 -13.30
CA CYS A 506 18.06 -4.08 -11.87
C CYS A 506 18.35 -5.56 -11.60
N ALA A 507 17.78 -6.47 -12.41
CA ALA A 507 18.03 -7.90 -12.29
C ALA A 507 19.50 -8.25 -12.55
N THR A 508 20.14 -7.57 -13.50
CA THR A 508 21.58 -7.75 -13.79
C THR A 508 22.44 -7.27 -12.63
N LEU A 509 22.14 -6.10 -12.06
CA LEU A 509 22.83 -5.58 -10.88
C LEU A 509 22.75 -6.55 -9.71
N ARG A 510 21.56 -7.09 -9.41
CA ARG A 510 21.37 -8.06 -8.32
C ARG A 510 22.20 -9.33 -8.50
N ARG A 511 22.35 -9.82 -9.74
CA ARG A 511 23.24 -10.95 -10.05
C ARG A 511 24.70 -10.60 -9.79
N LEU A 512 25.14 -9.42 -10.23
CA LEU A 512 26.51 -8.93 -10.03
C LEU A 512 26.83 -8.74 -8.54
N PHE A 513 25.90 -8.16 -7.77
CA PHE A 513 26.00 -8.05 -6.31
C PHE A 513 26.20 -9.42 -5.67
N LYS A 514 25.35 -10.41 -5.98
CA LYS A 514 25.48 -11.77 -5.43
C LYS A 514 26.82 -12.43 -5.79
N GLN A 515 27.32 -12.21 -7.01
CA GLN A 515 28.63 -12.73 -7.44
C GLN A 515 29.79 -12.06 -6.70
N ARG A 516 29.65 -10.78 -6.36
CA ARG A 516 30.70 -10.00 -5.68
C ARG A 516 30.72 -10.24 -4.18
N ASN A 517 29.56 -10.31 -3.54
CA ASN A 517 29.40 -10.59 -2.11
C ASN A 517 28.01 -11.18 -1.84
N SER A 518 27.96 -12.33 -1.17
CA SER A 518 26.72 -13.01 -0.77
C SER A 518 25.84 -12.17 0.18
N GLN A 519 26.42 -11.19 0.88
CA GLN A 519 25.73 -10.29 1.80
C GLN A 519 25.07 -9.08 1.11
N LEU A 520 25.39 -8.79 -0.15
CA LEU A 520 24.73 -7.75 -0.95
C LEU A 520 23.35 -8.23 -1.45
N GLN A 521 22.42 -8.46 -0.53
CA GLN A 521 21.09 -8.99 -0.81
C GLN A 521 20.01 -7.90 -0.91
N LEU A 522 20.23 -6.91 -1.77
CA LEU A 522 19.23 -5.88 -2.06
C LEU A 522 18.20 -6.40 -3.08
N THR A 523 16.93 -6.29 -2.74
CA THR A 523 15.81 -6.50 -3.67
C THR A 523 15.60 -5.27 -4.55
N VAL A 524 14.79 -5.40 -5.60
CA VAL A 524 14.40 -4.23 -6.42
C VAL A 524 13.65 -3.20 -5.58
N ASN A 525 12.80 -3.64 -4.65
CA ASN A 525 12.08 -2.75 -3.74
C ASN A 525 13.04 -1.97 -2.83
N ASP A 526 14.11 -2.62 -2.35
CA ASP A 526 15.12 -1.95 -1.51
C ASP A 526 15.85 -0.86 -2.28
N LEU A 527 16.17 -1.12 -3.54
CA LEU A 527 16.81 -0.15 -4.42
C LEU A 527 15.88 1.03 -4.72
N LEU A 528 14.59 0.79 -4.95
CA LEU A 528 13.59 1.83 -5.20
C LEU A 528 13.41 2.74 -3.97
N VAL A 529 13.32 2.15 -2.78
CA VAL A 529 13.20 2.88 -1.49
C VAL A 529 14.46 3.66 -1.17
N LEU A 530 15.64 3.06 -1.34
CA LEU A 530 16.93 3.74 -1.18
C LEU A 530 17.02 4.93 -2.13
N TYR A 531 16.73 4.72 -3.41
CA TYR A 531 16.82 5.79 -4.39
C TYR A 531 15.77 6.88 -4.17
N ARG A 532 14.59 6.58 -3.61
CA ARG A 532 13.61 7.60 -3.25
C ARG A 532 14.20 8.62 -2.28
N ALA A 533 14.99 8.19 -1.30
CA ALA A 533 15.70 9.10 -0.40
C ALA A 533 16.79 9.91 -1.13
N ILE A 534 17.57 9.26 -2.00
CA ILE A 534 18.59 9.94 -2.82
C ILE A 534 17.95 11.00 -3.73
N HIS A 535 16.82 10.67 -4.36
CA HIS A 535 16.05 11.57 -5.21
C HIS A 535 15.56 12.79 -4.45
N ALA A 536 15.08 12.63 -3.20
CA ALA A 536 14.68 13.78 -2.37
C ALA A 536 15.81 14.81 -2.23
N ALA A 537 17.03 14.35 -1.97
CA ALA A 537 18.20 15.24 -1.79
C ALA A 537 18.65 15.92 -3.09
N HIS A 538 18.47 15.26 -4.23
CA HIS A 538 19.04 15.68 -5.52
C HIS A 538 18.04 16.23 -6.53
N TYR A 539 16.73 16.11 -6.29
CA TYR A 539 15.71 16.55 -7.22
C TYR A 539 15.92 18.01 -7.64
N ARG A 540 15.80 18.25 -8.94
CA ARG A 540 15.80 19.57 -9.55
C ARG A 540 14.67 19.61 -10.59
N PRO A 541 13.81 20.63 -10.57
CA PRO A 541 12.81 20.83 -11.61
C PRO A 541 13.44 20.84 -13.01
N SER A 542 12.75 20.25 -14.00
CA SER A 542 13.18 20.40 -15.39
C SER A 542 13.13 21.84 -15.86
N ALA A 543 13.88 22.16 -16.92
CA ALA A 543 13.83 23.49 -17.55
C ALA A 543 12.41 23.87 -17.98
N ASP A 544 11.64 22.90 -18.47
CA ASP A 544 10.25 23.09 -18.89
C ASP A 544 9.34 23.44 -17.71
N LEU A 545 9.49 22.75 -16.57
CA LEU A 545 8.74 23.10 -15.36
C LEU A 545 9.13 24.47 -14.82
N VAL A 546 10.43 24.82 -14.83
CA VAL A 546 10.88 26.16 -14.44
C VAL A 546 10.22 27.23 -15.32
N SER A 547 10.24 27.05 -16.64
CA SER A 547 9.61 27.97 -17.60
C SER A 547 8.09 28.08 -17.39
N ALA A 548 7.42 26.97 -17.08
CA ALA A 548 5.99 26.95 -16.79
C ALA A 548 5.66 27.74 -15.50
N LEU A 549 6.49 27.59 -14.46
CA LEU A 549 6.37 28.35 -13.22
C LEU A 549 6.64 29.84 -13.41
N GLU A 550 7.61 30.23 -14.26
CA GLU A 550 7.87 31.63 -14.61
C GLU A 550 6.69 32.25 -15.36
N THR A 551 6.15 31.51 -16.33
CA THR A 551 4.96 31.92 -17.08
C THR A 551 3.80 32.12 -16.13
N PHE A 552 3.55 31.18 -15.22
CA PHE A 552 2.51 31.30 -14.19
C PHE A 552 2.74 32.51 -13.29
N ALA A 553 3.96 32.71 -12.79
CA ALA A 553 4.32 33.85 -11.93
C ALA A 553 4.17 35.22 -12.61
N SER A 554 4.13 35.28 -13.94
CA SER A 554 3.91 36.52 -14.70
C SER A 554 2.44 36.94 -14.76
N GLN A 555 1.50 36.05 -14.44
CA GLN A 555 0.06 36.27 -14.63
C GLN A 555 -0.61 37.12 -13.53
N GLY A 556 0.07 37.34 -12.40
CA GLY A 556 -0.46 38.17 -11.32
C GLY A 556 0.31 38.03 -10.01
N ARG A 557 -0.07 38.81 -9.00
CA ARG A 557 0.61 38.85 -7.69
C ARG A 557 0.45 37.53 -6.93
N ASP A 558 -0.76 36.97 -6.91
CA ASP A 558 -1.06 35.73 -6.18
C ASP A 558 -0.38 34.53 -6.82
N GLN A 559 -0.35 34.49 -8.16
CA GLN A 559 0.35 33.47 -8.93
C GLN A 559 1.86 33.53 -8.68
N ARG A 560 2.45 34.73 -8.63
CA ARG A 560 3.86 34.91 -8.28
C ARG A 560 4.17 34.41 -6.88
N ALA A 561 3.37 34.80 -5.89
CA ALA A 561 3.56 34.36 -4.50
C ALA A 561 3.48 32.83 -4.37
N LEU A 562 2.53 32.20 -5.08
CA LEU A 562 2.42 30.75 -5.09
C LEU A 562 3.59 30.07 -5.81
N ALA A 563 4.03 30.59 -6.95
CA ALA A 563 5.18 30.05 -7.68
C ALA A 563 6.48 30.14 -6.85
N ASP A 564 6.71 31.27 -6.17
CA ASP A 564 7.85 31.46 -5.29
C ASP A 564 7.79 30.54 -4.06
N SER A 565 6.60 30.38 -3.47
CA SER A 565 6.39 29.41 -2.38
C SER A 565 6.62 27.98 -2.84
N LEU A 566 6.18 27.61 -4.04
CA LEU A 566 6.40 26.29 -4.62
C LEU A 566 7.88 26.02 -4.82
N ARG A 567 8.62 26.97 -5.42
CA ARG A 567 10.08 26.87 -5.59
C ARG A 567 10.80 26.68 -4.26
N LYS A 568 10.47 27.53 -3.27
CA LYS A 568 11.03 27.42 -1.92
C LYS A 568 10.73 26.06 -1.29
N ASN A 569 9.50 25.56 -1.39
CA ASN A 569 9.13 24.26 -0.84
C ASN A 569 9.89 23.10 -1.51
N LEU A 570 10.12 23.19 -2.83
CA LEU A 570 10.93 22.21 -3.55
C LEU A 570 12.39 22.25 -3.08
N ASP A 571 12.96 23.43 -2.85
CA ASP A 571 14.32 23.57 -2.32
C ASP A 571 14.43 23.08 -0.87
N ASP A 572 13.50 23.48 0.01
CA ASP A 572 13.46 23.07 1.41
C ASP A 572 13.31 21.55 1.54
N SER A 573 12.55 20.91 0.64
CA SER A 573 12.35 19.44 0.63
C SER A 573 13.64 18.64 0.42
N ARG A 574 14.70 19.26 -0.12
CA ARG A 574 16.00 18.62 -0.35
C ARG A 574 16.83 18.48 0.93
N THR A 575 16.46 19.20 1.98
CA THR A 575 17.18 19.18 3.27
C THR A 575 16.66 18.09 4.21
N ALA A 576 15.47 17.54 3.93
CA ALA A 576 14.82 16.54 4.75
C ALA A 576 14.86 15.16 4.08
N ASN A 577 15.26 14.16 4.86
CA ASN A 577 15.17 12.77 4.44
C ASN A 577 13.70 12.31 4.49
N PRO A 578 13.13 11.71 3.42
CA PRO A 578 11.74 11.31 3.42
C PRO A 578 11.47 10.18 4.43
N SER A 579 10.44 10.36 5.25
CA SER A 579 9.87 9.29 6.08
C SER A 579 8.77 8.55 5.31
N MET A 580 9.01 7.27 5.04
CA MET A 580 8.16 6.41 4.23
C MET A 580 7.47 5.36 5.11
N LEU A 581 6.16 5.22 4.95
CA LEU A 581 5.38 4.09 5.44
C LEU A 581 5.28 3.05 4.33
N ILE A 582 5.80 1.85 4.59
CA ILE A 582 5.78 0.70 3.71
C ILE A 582 4.78 -0.32 4.27
N PRO A 583 3.66 -0.62 3.59
CA PRO A 583 2.77 -1.69 3.98
C PRO A 583 3.44 -3.05 3.78
N MET A 584 3.56 -3.84 4.85
CA MET A 584 4.13 -5.18 4.83
C MET A 584 3.02 -6.23 4.90
N ASP A 585 3.06 -7.23 4.01
CA ASP A 585 2.11 -8.35 4.01
C ASP A 585 2.23 -9.19 5.29
N ALA A 586 1.27 -9.03 6.20
CA ALA A 586 1.15 -9.76 7.45
C ALA A 586 0.23 -10.99 7.34
N SER A 587 -0.56 -11.07 6.26
CA SER A 587 -1.56 -12.12 6.05
C SER A 587 -0.95 -13.54 6.01
N ARG A 588 0.35 -13.65 5.66
CA ARG A 588 1.11 -14.92 5.71
C ARG A 588 1.31 -15.48 7.12
N ASN A 589 1.32 -14.61 8.13
CA ASN A 589 1.43 -15.03 9.53
C ASN A 589 0.04 -15.17 10.16
N SER A 590 -0.87 -14.25 9.86
CA SER A 590 -2.25 -14.35 10.29
C SER A 590 -3.15 -13.62 9.29
N PRO A 591 -4.07 -14.32 8.61
CA PRO A 591 -4.91 -13.72 7.56
C PRO A 591 -5.65 -12.46 8.03
N ARG A 592 -6.16 -12.45 9.27
CA ARG A 592 -6.88 -11.30 9.86
C ARG A 592 -6.05 -10.03 10.01
N GLU A 593 -4.73 -10.16 10.08
CA GLU A 593 -3.84 -9.02 10.32
C GLU A 593 -3.55 -8.25 9.03
N ARG A 594 -3.70 -8.89 7.86
CA ARG A 594 -3.55 -8.33 6.51
C ARG A 594 -2.23 -7.60 6.25
N LEU A 595 -2.08 -6.40 6.79
CA LEU A 595 -0.94 -5.52 6.60
C LEU A 595 -0.39 -4.99 7.94
N TYR A 596 0.94 -4.95 8.04
CA TYR A 596 1.62 -4.20 9.08
C TYR A 596 2.42 -3.02 8.50
N PRO A 597 2.22 -1.79 9.01
CA PRO A 597 3.01 -0.65 8.57
C PRO A 597 4.44 -0.73 9.10
N LEU A 598 5.40 -0.47 8.21
CA LEU A 598 6.80 -0.20 8.52
C LEU A 598 7.11 1.27 8.19
N SER A 599 7.37 2.09 9.20
CA SER A 599 7.87 3.45 8.99
C SER A 599 9.41 3.44 8.95
N LEU A 600 9.99 4.05 7.92
CA LEU A 600 11.43 4.04 7.62
C LEU A 600 11.88 5.41 7.12
N GLU A 601 12.99 5.89 7.69
CA GLU A 601 13.83 6.93 7.11
C GLU A 601 15.15 6.28 6.69
N VAL A 602 15.53 6.43 5.41
CA VAL A 602 16.75 5.78 4.89
C VAL A 602 17.98 6.49 5.47
N PRO A 603 18.91 5.82 6.15
CA PRO A 603 20.02 6.48 6.85
C PRO A 603 21.12 6.98 5.90
N LEU A 604 20.80 7.94 5.02
CA LEU A 604 21.71 8.44 3.98
C LEU A 604 22.93 9.14 4.58
N ALA A 605 22.73 9.94 5.62
CA ALA A 605 23.80 10.70 6.26
C ALA A 605 24.65 9.80 7.16
N GLU A 606 24.02 8.90 7.92
CA GLU A 606 24.71 7.98 8.83
C GLU A 606 25.56 6.95 8.09
N LEU A 607 25.15 6.56 6.88
CA LEU A 607 25.90 5.65 6.01
C LEU A 607 26.77 6.39 4.97
N ASP A 608 26.78 7.72 4.99
CA ASP A 608 27.49 8.61 4.06
C ASP A 608 27.26 8.25 2.57
N LEU A 609 26.07 7.76 2.23
CA LEU A 609 25.82 7.11 0.94
C LEU A 609 25.91 8.07 -0.25
N LEU A 610 25.56 9.34 -0.06
CA LEU A 610 25.61 10.35 -1.12
C LEU A 610 27.06 10.70 -1.47
N HIS A 611 27.88 11.00 -0.46
CA HIS A 611 29.29 11.32 -0.66
C HIS A 611 30.06 10.11 -1.19
N LEU A 612 29.86 8.93 -0.60
CA LEU A 612 30.51 7.70 -1.06
C LEU A 612 30.17 7.40 -2.52
N HIS A 613 28.92 7.57 -2.94
CA HIS A 613 28.51 7.36 -4.33
C HIS A 613 29.23 8.33 -5.28
N GLN A 614 29.31 9.62 -4.93
CA GLN A 614 30.01 10.60 -5.75
C GLN A 614 31.52 10.32 -5.81
N SER A 615 32.16 10.07 -4.66
CA SER A 615 33.60 9.82 -4.54
C SER A 615 34.03 8.56 -5.29
N VAL A 616 33.26 7.47 -5.18
CA VAL A 616 33.59 6.23 -5.91
C VAL A 616 33.43 6.38 -7.42
N LEU A 617 32.44 7.15 -7.89
CA LEU A 617 32.28 7.44 -9.32
C LEU A 617 33.41 8.33 -9.86
N GLN A 618 33.84 9.33 -9.09
CA GLN A 618 34.98 10.16 -9.45
C GLN A 618 36.27 9.34 -9.52
N ALA A 619 36.53 8.49 -8.52
CA ALA A 619 37.68 7.59 -8.51
C ALA A 619 37.64 6.58 -9.66
N LEU A 620 36.45 6.05 -9.99
CA LEU A 620 36.25 5.19 -11.16
C LEU A 620 36.58 5.93 -12.46
N GLY A 621 36.07 7.16 -12.63
CA GLY A 621 36.38 8.00 -13.78
C GLY A 621 37.88 8.29 -13.92
N ASN A 622 38.55 8.61 -12.80
CA ASN A 622 40.00 8.81 -12.78
C ASN A 622 40.75 7.53 -13.21
N TYR A 623 40.33 6.38 -12.69
CA TYR A 623 40.90 5.08 -13.06
C TYR A 623 40.68 4.72 -14.54
N GLU A 624 39.49 5.02 -15.08
CA GLU A 624 39.14 4.79 -16.48
C GLU A 624 39.98 5.67 -17.42
N ASN A 625 40.18 6.94 -17.04
CA ASN A 625 40.85 7.98 -17.85
C ASN A 625 42.38 8.00 -17.72
N THR A 626 42.98 7.42 -16.67
CA THR A 626 44.43 7.43 -16.48
C THR A 626 45.14 6.56 -17.52
N SER A 627 46.14 7.12 -18.20
CA SER A 627 47.04 6.42 -19.12
C SER A 627 48.33 5.99 -18.40
N GLY A 628 48.92 4.83 -18.73
CA GLY A 628 50.15 4.36 -18.09
C GLY A 628 49.92 3.50 -16.84
N ASP A 629 50.76 3.66 -15.81
CA ASP A 629 50.62 2.91 -14.55
C ASP A 629 49.39 3.38 -13.77
N ARG A 630 48.46 2.45 -13.55
CA ARG A 630 47.17 2.70 -12.88
C ARG A 630 47.16 2.23 -11.43
N SER A 631 48.29 1.77 -10.89
CA SER A 631 48.32 1.06 -9.60
C SER A 631 47.82 1.90 -8.43
N VAL A 632 48.22 3.19 -8.37
CA VAL A 632 47.80 4.12 -7.31
C VAL A 632 46.32 4.50 -7.44
N VAL A 633 45.89 4.91 -8.64
CA VAL A 633 44.50 5.33 -8.91
C VAL A 633 43.53 4.14 -8.76
N TYR A 634 43.95 2.93 -9.13
CA TYR A 634 43.19 1.72 -8.88
C TYR A 634 43.07 1.41 -7.39
N ALA A 635 44.13 1.58 -6.60
CA ALA A 635 44.08 1.33 -5.16
C ALA A 635 43.09 2.26 -4.44
N GLU A 636 43.04 3.53 -4.86
CA GLU A 636 42.05 4.49 -4.38
C GLU A 636 40.62 4.08 -4.75
N PHE A 637 40.38 3.75 -6.02
CA PHE A 637 39.08 3.25 -6.47
C PHE A 637 38.66 1.96 -5.75
N ASP A 638 39.54 0.97 -5.63
CA ASP A 638 39.27 -0.33 -4.99
C ASP A 638 38.89 -0.13 -3.51
N GLN A 639 39.55 0.81 -2.82
CA GLN A 639 39.21 1.17 -1.44
C GLN A 639 37.81 1.79 -1.36
N LEU A 640 37.52 2.82 -2.15
CA LEU A 640 36.21 3.50 -2.14
C LEU A 640 35.06 2.57 -2.56
N GLN A 641 35.30 1.72 -3.56
CA GLN A 641 34.36 0.70 -4.02
C GLN A 641 34.00 -0.28 -2.92
N ARG A 642 34.98 -0.80 -2.17
CA ARG A 642 34.71 -1.72 -1.06
C ARG A 642 33.90 -1.05 0.04
N THR A 643 34.29 0.16 0.44
CA THR A 643 33.55 0.92 1.47
C THR A 643 32.11 1.17 1.04
N TYR A 644 31.90 1.64 -0.18
CA TYR A 644 30.56 1.93 -0.67
C TYR A 644 29.68 0.68 -0.79
N LEU A 645 30.20 -0.42 -1.34
CA LEU A 645 29.47 -1.68 -1.41
C LEU A 645 29.21 -2.27 -0.02
N ALA A 646 30.13 -2.10 0.93
CA ALA A 646 29.90 -2.52 2.33
C ALA A 646 28.78 -1.70 2.99
N SER A 647 28.72 -0.38 2.78
CA SER A 647 27.61 0.45 3.26
C SER A 647 26.26 0.02 2.66
N LEU A 648 26.22 -0.32 1.37
CA LEU A 648 25.01 -0.86 0.72
C LEU A 648 24.60 -2.22 1.28
N ALA A 649 25.56 -3.10 1.60
CA ALA A 649 25.29 -4.38 2.25
C ALA A 649 24.72 -4.18 3.66
N GLY A 650 25.32 -3.27 4.44
CA GLY A 650 24.85 -2.90 5.77
C GLY A 650 23.42 -2.35 5.75
N PHE A 651 23.10 -1.46 4.80
CA PHE A 651 21.73 -1.00 4.58
C PHE A 651 20.76 -2.15 4.31
N GLY A 652 21.12 -3.08 3.43
CA GLY A 652 20.28 -4.25 3.11
C GLY A 652 20.01 -5.14 4.32
N VAL A 653 21.02 -5.38 5.16
CA VAL A 653 20.87 -6.15 6.41
C VAL A 653 19.90 -5.46 7.38
N ILE A 654 20.08 -4.16 7.61
CA ILE A 654 19.22 -3.37 8.51
C ILE A 654 17.77 -3.38 8.01
N LEU A 655 17.56 -3.10 6.73
CA LEU A 655 16.22 -3.04 6.14
C LEU A 655 15.51 -4.40 6.20
N ASN A 656 16.23 -5.50 5.91
CA ASN A 656 15.66 -6.84 6.05
C ASN A 656 15.26 -7.13 7.49
N LYS A 657 16.06 -6.74 8.47
CA LYS A 657 15.71 -6.92 9.89
C LYS A 657 14.47 -6.13 10.27
N TRP A 658 14.33 -4.90 9.79
CA TRP A 658 13.14 -4.09 10.06
C TRP A 658 11.88 -4.68 9.43
N LYS A 659 11.98 -5.26 8.23
CA LYS A 659 10.88 -6.00 7.62
C LYS A 659 10.48 -7.23 8.43
N GLU A 660 11.45 -8.01 8.92
CA GLU A 660 11.18 -9.17 9.78
C GLU A 660 10.40 -8.76 11.04
N ILE A 661 10.85 -7.70 11.73
CA ILE A 661 10.19 -7.15 12.91
C ILE A 661 8.77 -6.67 12.58
N ALA A 662 8.61 -5.96 11.45
CA ALA A 662 7.30 -5.46 11.03
C ALA A 662 6.32 -6.59 10.71
N ILE A 663 6.76 -7.63 10.00
CA ILE A 663 5.95 -8.81 9.65
C ILE A 663 5.51 -9.61 10.90
N GLN A 664 6.27 -9.50 12.01
CA GLN A 664 5.90 -10.08 13.30
C GLN A 664 4.91 -9.22 14.11
N GLY A 665 4.47 -8.07 13.57
CA GLY A 665 3.57 -7.14 14.27
C GLY A 665 4.25 -6.39 15.41
N GLN A 666 5.58 -6.35 15.42
CA GLN A 666 6.39 -5.74 16.49
C GLN A 666 6.94 -4.37 16.10
N SER A 667 6.48 -3.79 14.98
CA SER A 667 6.88 -2.43 14.59
C SER A 667 6.31 -1.39 15.54
N ALA A 668 6.99 -0.24 15.63
CA ALA A 668 6.54 0.90 16.44
C ALA A 668 5.14 1.38 16.05
N SER A 669 4.84 1.39 14.75
CA SER A 669 3.53 1.76 14.22
C SER A 669 2.44 0.80 14.70
N VAL A 670 2.67 -0.52 14.67
CA VAL A 670 1.72 -1.52 15.20
C VAL A 670 1.59 -1.40 16.72
N GLY A 671 2.70 -1.21 17.44
CA GLY A 671 2.68 -0.98 18.88
C GLY A 671 1.86 0.25 19.28
N ALA A 672 1.98 1.35 18.53
CA ALA A 672 1.17 2.54 18.77
C ALA A 672 -0.33 2.29 18.54
N ILE A 673 -0.70 1.55 17.48
CA ILE A 673 -2.09 1.13 17.24
C ILE A 673 -2.60 0.28 18.41
N LYS A 674 -1.82 -0.70 18.85
CA LYS A 674 -2.18 -1.54 20.01
C LYS A 674 -2.28 -0.75 21.31
N MET A 675 -1.52 0.32 21.49
CA MET A 675 -1.66 1.19 22.66
C MET A 675 -2.96 1.99 22.67
N LEU A 676 -3.59 2.21 21.49
CA LEU A 676 -4.92 2.82 21.36
C LEU A 676 -6.07 1.88 21.78
N ALA A 677 -5.78 0.58 21.95
CA ALA A 677 -6.71 -0.45 22.39
C ALA A 677 -7.38 -0.09 23.72
N HIS A 678 -8.67 -0.42 23.85
CA HIS A 678 -9.52 -0.17 25.02
C HIS A 678 -9.60 1.29 25.53
N MET A 679 -8.92 2.26 24.91
CA MET A 679 -9.06 3.64 25.33
C MET A 679 -10.42 4.19 24.91
N PRO A 680 -11.10 4.94 25.79
CA PRO A 680 -12.28 5.70 25.42
C PRO A 680 -11.99 6.58 24.20
N VAL A 681 -12.93 6.66 23.26
CA VAL A 681 -12.82 7.46 22.03
C VAL A 681 -12.30 8.90 22.26
N PRO A 682 -12.68 9.63 23.33
CA PRO A 682 -12.10 10.94 23.63
C PRO A 682 -10.57 10.95 23.85
N LEU A 683 -10.01 9.89 24.45
CA LEU A 683 -8.56 9.74 24.66
C LEU A 683 -7.85 9.33 23.37
N GLN A 684 -8.44 8.46 22.55
CA GLN A 684 -7.93 8.15 21.22
C GLN A 684 -7.77 9.43 20.37
N ARG A 685 -8.78 10.33 20.40
CA ARG A 685 -8.71 11.64 19.71
C ARG A 685 -7.60 12.55 20.20
N LEU A 686 -7.38 12.59 21.51
CA LEU A 686 -6.30 13.40 22.08
C LEU A 686 -4.98 12.91 21.50
N LEU A 687 -4.80 11.58 21.50
CA LEU A 687 -3.56 10.93 21.11
C LEU A 687 -3.32 10.93 19.60
N ASP A 688 -4.34 10.86 18.76
CA ASP A 688 -4.13 10.97 17.31
C ASP A 688 -3.77 12.37 16.83
N LYS A 689 -4.22 13.39 17.55
CA LYS A 689 -3.79 14.77 17.31
C LYS A 689 -2.36 15.01 17.78
N VAL A 690 -1.78 14.15 18.60
CA VAL A 690 -0.41 14.34 19.12
C VAL A 690 0.62 14.16 18.00
N PRO A 691 0.65 13.06 17.20
CA PRO A 691 1.50 12.97 16.02
C PRO A 691 1.30 14.12 15.03
N GLU A 692 0.06 14.53 14.76
CA GLU A 692 -0.22 15.67 13.86
C GLU A 692 0.33 17.01 14.35
N ARG A 693 0.60 17.14 15.65
CA ARG A 693 1.21 18.34 16.26
C ARG A 693 2.73 18.25 16.35
N PHE A 694 3.30 17.06 16.22
CA PHE A 694 4.74 16.80 16.38
C PHE A 694 5.28 16.03 15.18
N GLU A 695 5.90 16.75 14.26
CA GLU A 695 6.45 16.22 13.00
C GLU A 695 7.32 14.97 13.21
N THR A 696 8.23 14.97 14.19
CA THR A 696 9.10 13.82 14.47
C THR A 696 8.33 12.57 14.89
N LEU A 697 7.24 12.73 15.66
CA LEU A 697 6.40 11.60 16.08
C LEU A 697 5.56 11.08 14.91
N ASN A 698 5.05 11.97 14.07
CA ASN A 698 4.35 11.59 12.84
C ASN A 698 5.27 10.80 11.89
N ASN A 699 6.49 11.29 11.67
CA ASN A 699 7.48 10.63 10.83
C ASN A 699 7.79 9.21 11.33
N LEU A 700 7.84 9.01 12.66
CA LEU A 700 8.12 7.70 13.23
C LEU A 700 6.93 6.73 13.19
N LEU A 701 5.69 7.23 13.28
CA LEU A 701 4.50 6.38 13.44
C LEU A 701 3.69 6.19 12.16
N LYS A 702 3.48 7.25 11.37
CA LYS A 702 2.58 7.27 10.21
C LYS A 702 3.29 7.57 8.88
N GLY A 703 4.51 8.09 8.94
CA GLY A 703 5.27 8.57 7.80
C GLY A 703 4.67 9.82 7.15
N ARG A 704 5.46 10.46 6.28
CA ARG A 704 4.99 11.56 5.41
C ARG A 704 4.65 11.08 4.01
N GLU A 705 5.09 9.87 3.67
CA GLU A 705 4.82 9.23 2.38
C GLU A 705 4.34 7.80 2.59
N VAL A 706 3.50 7.29 1.68
CA VAL A 706 3.21 5.86 1.59
C VAL A 706 3.93 5.30 0.37
N PHE A 707 4.62 4.18 0.54
CA PHE A 707 5.34 3.50 -0.52
C PHE A 707 4.84 2.06 -0.62
N SER A 708 3.94 1.81 -1.58
CA SER A 708 3.18 0.57 -1.69
C SER A 708 3.51 -0.15 -3.00
N ASN A 709 3.88 -1.41 -2.90
CA ASN A 709 4.27 -2.25 -4.03
C ASN A 709 3.48 -3.56 -3.97
N VAL A 710 2.64 -3.81 -4.98
CA VAL A 710 1.86 -5.06 -5.09
C VAL A 710 2.64 -6.19 -5.76
N GLY A 711 3.88 -5.91 -6.18
CA GLY A 711 4.80 -6.89 -6.73
C GLY A 711 4.67 -7.09 -8.24
N ALA A 712 5.29 -8.17 -8.71
CA ALA A 712 5.15 -8.62 -10.09
C ALA A 712 3.96 -9.57 -10.19
N VAL A 713 3.08 -9.27 -11.14
CA VAL A 713 1.93 -10.13 -11.42
C VAL A 713 2.39 -11.38 -12.19
N ILE A 714 1.57 -12.43 -12.14
CA ILE A 714 1.87 -13.66 -12.87
C ILE A 714 1.74 -13.46 -14.38
N PRO A 715 2.40 -14.26 -15.24
CA PRO A 715 2.38 -14.05 -16.70
C PRO A 715 0.99 -14.06 -17.35
N THR A 716 0.01 -14.71 -16.72
CA THR A 716 -1.38 -14.79 -17.20
C THR A 716 -2.28 -13.66 -16.67
N SER A 717 -1.75 -12.79 -15.81
CA SER A 717 -2.47 -11.64 -15.26
C SER A 717 -2.63 -10.54 -16.30
N THR A 718 -3.77 -9.85 -16.19
CA THR A 718 -4.23 -8.75 -17.02
C THR A 718 -4.18 -7.40 -16.30
N LEU A 719 -3.77 -7.38 -15.03
CA LEU A 719 -3.45 -6.18 -14.25
C LEU A 719 -2.32 -5.40 -14.92
N THR A 720 -2.53 -4.10 -15.10
CA THR A 720 -1.56 -3.24 -15.79
C THR A 720 -1.18 -1.98 -15.02
N ARG A 721 -2.08 -1.38 -14.23
CA ARG A 721 -1.80 -0.15 -13.44
C ARG A 721 -2.32 -0.28 -12.01
N PHE A 722 -1.65 0.40 -11.08
CA PHE A 722 -1.98 0.38 -9.65
C PHE A 722 -1.68 1.73 -8.99
N VAL A 723 -2.64 2.27 -8.25
CA VAL A 723 -2.52 3.45 -7.39
C VAL A 723 -2.82 3.06 -5.95
N THR A 724 -1.98 3.49 -5.01
CA THR A 724 -2.14 3.18 -3.59
C THR A 724 -3.02 4.21 -2.84
N ALA A 725 -3.48 3.84 -1.65
CA ALA A 725 -4.29 4.66 -0.77
C ALA A 725 -3.47 5.61 0.12
N LYS A 726 -4.10 6.69 0.56
CA LYS A 726 -3.58 7.64 1.56
C LYS A 726 -4.56 7.74 2.73
N ASP A 727 -4.04 7.55 3.95
CA ASP A 727 -4.80 7.76 5.19
C ASP A 727 -5.23 9.22 5.38
N ASP A 728 -6.06 9.43 6.40
CA ASP A 728 -6.65 10.72 6.76
C ASP A 728 -5.64 11.76 7.28
N ASN A 729 -4.40 11.34 7.53
CA ASN A 729 -3.33 12.17 8.02
C ASN A 729 -3.01 13.32 7.06
N GLN A 730 -3.12 14.57 7.53
CA GLN A 730 -2.83 15.75 6.72
C GLN A 730 -1.34 15.97 6.47
N GLN A 731 -0.47 15.40 7.30
CA GLN A 731 0.98 15.47 7.10
C GLN A 731 1.49 14.51 6.02
N LYS A 732 0.65 13.58 5.55
CA LYS A 732 0.99 12.67 4.47
C LYS A 732 0.83 13.36 3.13
N GLN A 733 1.95 13.52 2.43
CA GLN A 733 2.09 14.41 1.27
C GLN A 733 2.19 13.66 -0.05
N LEU A 734 2.77 12.46 -0.07
CA LEU A 734 2.95 11.66 -1.28
C LEU A 734 2.49 10.22 -1.06
N ALA A 735 1.92 9.60 -2.09
CA ALA A 735 1.59 8.18 -2.09
C ALA A 735 2.04 7.52 -3.39
N TRP A 736 2.94 6.55 -3.28
CA TRP A 736 3.60 5.85 -4.38
C TRP A 736 2.98 4.45 -4.54
N GLY A 737 2.43 4.17 -5.72
CA GLY A 737 1.94 2.85 -6.11
C GLY A 737 2.87 2.20 -7.12
N ILE A 738 3.22 0.93 -6.91
CA ILE A 738 4.13 0.19 -7.78
C ILE A 738 3.54 -1.17 -8.14
N LEU A 739 3.57 -1.49 -9.44
CA LEU A 739 3.18 -2.78 -9.99
C LEU A 739 4.13 -3.16 -11.13
N THR A 740 4.51 -4.42 -11.24
CA THR A 740 5.15 -4.96 -12.46
C THR A 740 4.14 -5.81 -13.21
N ASP A 741 3.83 -5.43 -14.45
CA ASP A 741 2.82 -6.11 -15.27
C ASP A 741 3.33 -7.45 -15.84
N SER A 742 2.44 -8.20 -16.50
CA SER A 742 2.75 -9.52 -17.07
C SER A 742 3.78 -9.47 -18.21
N ARG A 743 4.05 -8.29 -18.76
CA ARG A 743 5.12 -8.05 -19.77
C ARG A 743 6.45 -7.68 -19.14
N GLY A 744 6.52 -7.63 -17.80
CA GLY A 744 7.71 -7.24 -17.07
C GLY A 744 7.99 -5.73 -17.14
N VAL A 745 6.96 -4.91 -17.37
CA VAL A 745 7.05 -3.45 -17.30
C VAL A 745 6.71 -3.01 -15.88
N LEU A 746 7.63 -2.27 -15.24
CA LEU A 746 7.38 -1.69 -13.91
C LEU A 746 6.70 -0.34 -14.07
N ARG A 747 5.48 -0.23 -13.56
CA ARG A 747 4.72 1.01 -13.53
C ARG A 747 4.76 1.61 -12.14
N VAL A 748 5.04 2.90 -12.09
CA VAL A 748 4.98 3.71 -10.86
C VAL A 748 3.90 4.75 -11.02
N THR A 749 3.09 4.90 -9.99
CA THR A 749 2.10 5.96 -9.86
C THR A 749 2.42 6.82 -8.65
N LEU A 750 2.16 8.11 -8.76
CA LEU A 750 2.38 9.09 -7.70
C LEU A 750 1.11 9.92 -7.50
N ARG A 751 0.59 9.93 -6.27
CA ARG A 751 -0.41 10.91 -5.83
C ARG A 751 0.26 11.97 -4.98
N ASP A 752 0.03 13.22 -5.34
CA ASP A 752 0.56 14.39 -4.65
C ASP A 752 -0.53 15.16 -3.93
N PHE A 753 -0.31 15.40 -2.64
CA PHE A 753 -1.18 16.12 -1.71
C PHE A 753 -0.46 17.31 -1.07
N ARG A 754 0.72 17.67 -1.56
CA ARG A 754 1.50 18.80 -1.02
C ARG A 754 0.69 20.09 -1.12
N PRO A 755 0.92 21.08 -0.23
CA PRO A 755 0.07 22.28 -0.12
C PRO A 755 -0.15 23.05 -1.43
N HIS A 756 0.83 23.01 -2.34
CA HIS A 756 0.72 23.68 -3.63
C HIS A 756 -0.36 23.08 -4.54
N VAL A 757 -0.71 21.79 -4.40
CA VAL A 757 -1.74 21.13 -5.22
C VAL A 757 -3.09 21.81 -5.00
N ALA A 758 -3.55 21.90 -3.75
CA ALA A 758 -4.81 22.55 -3.42
C ALA A 758 -4.80 24.06 -3.80
N ALA A 759 -3.67 24.74 -3.62
CA ALA A 759 -3.53 26.15 -3.98
C ALA A 759 -3.62 26.37 -5.50
N LEU A 760 -2.98 25.52 -6.31
CA LEU A 760 -3.06 25.57 -7.77
C LEU A 760 -4.47 25.25 -8.28
N HIS A 761 -5.14 24.26 -7.70
CA HIS A 761 -6.55 23.97 -8.02
C HIS A 761 -7.48 25.17 -7.74
N THR A 762 -7.27 25.87 -6.62
CA THR A 762 -8.05 27.06 -6.27
C THR A 762 -7.88 28.19 -7.30
N LEU A 763 -6.72 28.27 -7.94
CA LEU A 763 -6.43 29.22 -9.02
C LEU A 763 -6.76 28.66 -10.42
N GLY A 764 -7.45 27.53 -10.52
CA GLY A 764 -7.83 26.91 -11.80
C GLY A 764 -6.66 26.28 -12.57
N ARG A 765 -5.52 26.03 -11.91
CA ARG A 765 -4.29 25.48 -12.51
C ARG A 765 -4.00 24.03 -12.12
N ALA A 766 -5.03 23.19 -12.20
CA ALA A 766 -4.90 21.74 -11.98
C ALA A 766 -3.88 21.10 -12.97
N ASP A 767 -3.79 21.66 -14.18
CA ASP A 767 -2.80 21.31 -15.20
C ASP A 767 -1.36 21.47 -14.69
N LEU A 768 -1.06 22.60 -14.02
CA LEU A 768 0.27 22.86 -13.48
C LEU A 768 0.59 21.98 -12.28
N ALA A 769 -0.41 21.64 -11.45
CA ALA A 769 -0.22 20.68 -10.36
C ALA A 769 0.13 19.29 -10.90
N CYS A 770 -0.54 18.87 -11.98
CA CYS A 770 -0.23 17.62 -12.69
C CYS A 770 1.19 17.67 -13.29
N GLN A 771 1.55 18.77 -13.95
CA GLN A 771 2.89 18.96 -14.51
C GLN A 771 4.00 18.86 -13.46
N VAL A 772 3.83 19.49 -12.28
CA VAL A 772 4.77 19.39 -11.15
C VAL A 772 4.90 17.94 -10.66
N THR A 773 3.78 17.23 -10.55
CA THR A 773 3.76 15.85 -10.08
C THR A 773 4.43 14.90 -11.09
N GLN A 774 4.15 15.08 -12.38
CA GLN A 774 4.73 14.29 -13.46
C GLN A 774 6.24 14.53 -13.60
N ASP A 775 6.70 15.79 -13.55
CA ASP A 775 8.13 16.14 -13.58
C ASP A 775 8.91 15.46 -12.45
N TYR A 776 8.34 15.48 -11.24
CA TYR A 776 8.93 14.84 -10.07
C TYR A 776 9.03 13.32 -10.21
N LEU A 777 8.00 12.68 -10.76
CA LEU A 777 7.96 11.23 -10.97
C LEU A 777 8.91 10.79 -12.09
N ASP A 778 8.95 11.53 -13.20
CA ASP A 778 9.83 11.23 -14.33
C ASP A 778 11.31 11.40 -13.95
N SER A 779 11.65 12.49 -13.24
CA SER A 779 12.99 12.68 -12.66
C SER A 779 13.39 11.52 -11.74
N TYR A 780 12.46 11.01 -10.93
CA TYR A 780 12.72 9.84 -10.09
C TYR A 780 13.03 8.59 -10.95
N ALA A 781 12.25 8.32 -11.99
CA ALA A 781 12.45 7.14 -12.84
C ALA A 781 13.77 7.21 -13.63
N ASP A 782 14.05 8.36 -14.25
CA ASP A 782 15.25 8.56 -15.06
C ASP A 782 16.52 8.55 -14.20
N GLY A 783 16.45 9.20 -13.04
CA GLY A 783 17.49 9.18 -12.04
C GLY A 783 17.73 7.78 -11.46
N PHE A 784 16.68 7.00 -11.20
CA PHE A 784 16.79 5.63 -10.71
C PHE A 784 17.52 4.75 -11.73
N ASN A 785 17.14 4.85 -13.01
CA ASN A 785 17.83 4.15 -14.09
C ASN A 785 19.31 4.51 -14.17
N GLN A 786 19.65 5.78 -13.98
CA GLN A 786 21.05 6.24 -13.94
C GLN A 786 21.80 5.65 -12.75
N TYR A 787 21.21 5.71 -11.56
CA TYR A 787 21.77 5.14 -10.34
C TYR A 787 22.07 3.64 -10.50
N ILE A 788 21.15 2.87 -11.09
CA ILE A 788 21.36 1.45 -11.36
C ILE A 788 22.52 1.21 -12.33
N ARG A 789 22.66 2.03 -13.39
CA ARG A 789 23.81 1.94 -14.30
C ARG A 789 25.12 2.25 -13.60
N ASP A 790 25.15 3.27 -12.75
CA ASP A 790 26.33 3.64 -11.98
C ASP A 790 26.73 2.53 -11.01
N LEU A 791 25.78 1.93 -10.29
CA LEU A 791 26.03 0.76 -9.45
C LEU A 791 26.58 -0.43 -10.23
N GLN A 792 26.09 -0.69 -11.45
CA GLN A 792 26.63 -1.75 -12.30
C GLN A 792 28.08 -1.46 -12.71
N ARG A 793 28.39 -0.23 -13.14
CA ARG A 793 29.74 0.20 -13.50
C ARG A 793 30.69 0.02 -12.32
N ILE A 794 30.30 0.53 -11.15
CA ILE A 794 31.04 0.37 -9.90
C ILE A 794 31.24 -1.12 -9.62
N THR A 795 30.22 -1.96 -9.69
CA THR A 795 30.32 -3.39 -9.31
C THR A 795 31.19 -4.22 -10.25
N ILE A 796 31.18 -3.93 -11.56
CA ILE A 796 31.92 -4.72 -12.58
C ILE A 796 33.40 -4.36 -12.60
N ALA A 797 33.75 -3.11 -12.31
CA ALA A 797 35.12 -2.65 -12.35
C ALA A 797 36.01 -3.44 -11.37
N SER A 798 37.03 -4.10 -11.90
CA SER A 798 38.08 -4.81 -11.16
C SER A 798 39.36 -4.85 -11.99
N ARG A 799 40.51 -5.10 -11.35
CA ARG A 799 41.79 -5.23 -12.06
C ARG A 799 41.77 -6.36 -13.11
N ARG A 800 41.04 -7.46 -12.88
CA ARG A 800 40.95 -8.61 -13.80
C ARG A 800 40.05 -8.38 -15.03
N THR A 801 38.96 -7.64 -14.88
CA THR A 801 37.97 -7.43 -15.97
C THR A 801 38.51 -6.56 -17.12
N HIS A 802 39.44 -5.64 -16.85
CA HIS A 802 40.06 -4.81 -17.90
C HIS A 802 41.27 -5.45 -18.58
N PHE A 803 42.00 -6.36 -17.92
CA PHE A 803 43.07 -7.13 -18.57
C PHE A 803 42.49 -8.03 -19.67
N LEU A 804 41.33 -8.66 -19.46
CA LEU A 804 40.67 -9.48 -20.49
C LEU A 804 40.14 -8.67 -21.68
N ARG A 805 39.72 -7.41 -21.46
CA ARG A 805 39.23 -6.52 -22.53
C ARG A 805 40.34 -5.93 -23.41
N ARG A 806 41.60 -5.96 -22.96
CA ARG A 806 42.77 -5.50 -23.74
C ARG A 806 43.56 -6.64 -24.40
N VAL A 807 43.25 -7.89 -24.08
CA VAL A 807 43.99 -9.08 -24.56
C VAL A 807 43.19 -9.92 -25.57
N SER A 808 41.96 -9.51 -25.91
CA SER A 808 41.26 -10.05 -27.09
C SER A 808 41.53 -9.11 -28.28
N PRO A 809 42.16 -9.60 -29.38
CA PRO A 809 42.40 -8.82 -30.59
C PRO A 809 41.11 -8.40 -31.29
#